data_AF-A0A6H1L1W2-F1
#
_entry.id   AF-A0A6H1L1W2-F1
#
_cell.length_a   1.000
_cell.length_b   1.000
_cell.length_c   1.000
_cell.angle_alpha   90.00
_cell.angle_beta   90.00
_cell.angle_gamma   90.00
#
_symmetry.space_group_name_H-M   'P 1'
#
loop_
_entity.id
_entity.type
_entity.pdbx_description
1 polymer ?
#
loop_
_entity_poly.entity_id
_entity_poly.type
_entity_poly.pdbx_seq_one_letter_code
_entity_poly.pdbx_strand_id
1 'polypeptide(L)'
;MEQAGEEGYLDRLAGRYPNVGPRIASVARLSVAATAGFAERLAADREVLRPLLGGAAGELRTVAFGAGDTHRGGLTVSRVDFAGGSVMYKPRPSEADVALGALLDELYADFPGAPAPDERIRVPRTQAREGYGWAEFVRHRYCAGEAELAAFYRNVGHWLAVLRFTGGTDMHAENMIAAGPVPVIVDAETLFDAPAPFPPSGRGDAVDVAAAAIRRTVLRTGLLPVRGTGFALGGVDISGVGSLPGQQPLIPNPVIADAGTAAARFQVDLVAMPTAGNHPSPTPVLSAYWDRILAGFREMTAYLRRSGTDPYRLLRRFEGAQARRILRPTQAYVDIGRMLWHPASLHDEAAAVERARDILRRNAEVLPGAPTERAAIDGEIADLLAGDVPMFTFTVDSAAVRTTVEDWRTADLALEEAVIQDALVGAYLNERSLPTRTQAAARDPHARDRERRRRDLAAQMVWRLCDGAVRGEDGTVTWISPVFTPAGWSIRVLPADLYTGQGGVALTLAEYVTEVRAGRAQEVPGVDETFEGALRVLVGTEDRTPTPSPGAFSGAASQVWTWLALHRVLGEDWLLERAAARALLLTEGRLVEDDVEVDLLNGAAGGVVPLLNLAAATGQDRWLGAAAHIGRRLTGLAAIDASGARWTTRLNPEGIGGFAHGATGIGWALTRLALSDAGSAAERRDWNHLAERAFAYQESSTNPSTATGSTSASAPRRTSSPAGATAARG
;
A
#
# COMPACT_ATOMS: atom_id res chain seq x y z
N MET A 1 10.31 35.59 20.22
CA MET A 1 9.86 35.08 21.54
C MET A 1 9.58 36.21 22.51
N GLU A 2 10.44 37.23 22.62
CA GLU A 2 10.22 38.39 23.50
C GLU A 2 8.85 39.07 23.28
N GLN A 3 8.47 39.33 22.02
CA GLN A 3 7.15 39.88 21.68
C GLN A 3 5.97 39.00 22.11
N ALA A 4 6.14 37.68 22.12
CA ALA A 4 5.07 36.74 22.46
C ALA A 4 4.78 36.69 23.97
N GLY A 5 5.72 37.15 24.80
CA GLY A 5 5.57 37.29 26.25
C GLY A 5 5.04 38.65 26.70
N GLU A 6 4.91 39.61 25.77
CA GLU A 6 4.36 40.93 26.07
C GLU A 6 2.84 40.85 26.31
N GLU A 7 2.36 41.57 27.31
CA GLU A 7 0.93 41.71 27.57
C GLU A 7 0.21 42.25 26.33
N GLY A 8 -0.98 41.69 26.03
CA GLY A 8 -1.77 42.03 24.84
C GLY A 8 -1.22 41.50 23.51
N TYR A 9 -0.22 40.61 23.48
CA TYR A 9 0.30 40.04 22.22
C TYR A 9 -0.78 39.33 21.39
N LEU A 10 -1.61 38.50 22.04
CA LEU A 10 -2.73 37.82 21.36
C LEU A 10 -3.76 38.81 20.82
N ASP A 11 -4.02 39.91 21.54
CA ASP A 11 -4.92 40.99 21.08
C ASP A 11 -4.35 41.71 19.85
N ARG A 12 -3.03 41.94 19.82
CA ARG A 12 -2.34 42.48 18.64
C ARG A 12 -2.44 41.54 17.44
N LEU A 13 -2.35 40.22 17.67
CA LEU A 13 -2.55 39.22 16.62
C LEU A 13 -4.00 39.16 16.15
N ALA A 14 -4.98 39.37 17.03
CA ALA A 14 -6.41 39.28 16.69
C ALA A 14 -6.82 40.27 15.59
N GLY A 15 -6.14 41.41 15.44
CA GLY A 15 -6.38 42.33 14.32
C GLY A 15 -6.11 41.70 12.94
N ARG A 16 -5.11 40.82 12.84
CA ARG A 16 -4.76 40.11 11.60
C ARG A 16 -5.31 38.68 11.55
N TYR A 17 -5.49 38.05 12.69
CA TYR A 17 -5.91 36.66 12.83
C TYR A 17 -7.00 36.57 13.90
N PRO A 18 -8.23 37.04 13.62
CA PRO A 18 -9.28 37.21 14.64
C PRO A 18 -9.63 35.92 15.38
N ASN A 19 -9.43 34.77 14.75
CA ASN A 19 -9.82 33.47 15.29
C ASN A 19 -8.70 32.77 16.09
N VAL A 20 -7.47 33.31 16.11
CA VAL A 20 -6.34 32.64 16.78
C VAL A 20 -6.53 32.57 18.30
N GLY A 21 -6.97 33.67 18.92
CA GLY A 21 -7.23 33.74 20.36
C GLY A 21 -8.34 32.79 20.80
N PRO A 22 -9.55 32.85 20.22
CA PRO A 22 -10.64 31.94 20.53
C PRO A 22 -10.28 30.46 20.36
N ARG A 23 -9.55 30.09 19.29
CA ARG A 23 -9.13 28.70 19.07
C ARG A 23 -8.11 28.23 20.11
N ILE A 24 -7.08 29.03 20.40
CA ILE A 24 -6.09 28.71 21.45
C ILE A 24 -6.80 28.55 22.80
N ALA A 25 -7.72 29.46 23.14
CA ALA A 25 -8.50 29.38 24.37
C ALA A 25 -9.36 28.11 24.43
N SER A 26 -9.95 27.71 23.31
CA SER A 26 -10.72 26.45 23.21
C SER A 26 -9.83 25.23 23.47
N VAL A 27 -8.72 25.11 22.73
CA VAL A 27 -7.75 24.01 22.90
C VAL A 27 -7.22 23.95 24.33
N ALA A 28 -6.82 25.09 24.89
CA ALA A 28 -6.30 25.17 26.25
C ALA A 28 -7.34 24.74 27.29
N ARG A 29 -8.59 25.21 27.18
CA ARG A 29 -9.68 24.83 28.08
C ARG A 29 -9.97 23.34 28.01
N LEU A 30 -10.01 22.77 26.81
CA LEU A 30 -10.24 21.33 26.60
C LEU A 30 -9.09 20.50 27.19
N SER A 31 -7.84 20.90 26.95
CA SER A 31 -6.66 20.25 27.52
C SER A 31 -6.64 20.27 29.05
N VAL A 32 -7.00 21.40 29.67
CA VAL A 32 -7.12 21.51 31.14
C VAL A 32 -8.23 20.61 31.66
N ALA A 33 -9.41 20.61 31.03
CA ALA A 33 -10.53 19.76 31.43
C ALA A 33 -10.19 18.26 31.30
N ALA A 34 -9.55 17.86 30.21
CA ALA A 34 -9.09 16.50 29.99
C ALA A 34 -8.07 16.05 31.05
N THR A 35 -7.11 16.92 31.38
CA THR A 35 -6.08 16.65 32.39
C THR A 35 -6.68 16.56 33.79
N ALA A 36 -7.60 17.46 34.14
CA ALA A 36 -8.31 17.42 35.43
C ALA A 36 -9.15 16.16 35.56
N GLY A 37 -9.94 15.81 34.53
CA GLY A 37 -10.73 14.58 34.51
C GLY A 37 -9.88 13.32 34.58
N PHE A 38 -8.72 13.30 33.93
CA PHE A 38 -7.73 12.23 34.09
C PHE A 38 -7.24 12.11 35.54
N ALA A 39 -6.87 13.23 36.18
CA ALA A 39 -6.36 13.23 37.55
C ALA A 39 -7.43 12.75 38.56
N GLU A 40 -8.68 13.16 38.39
CA GLU A 40 -9.81 12.70 39.19
C GLU A 40 -10.02 11.18 39.05
N ARG A 41 -10.03 10.67 37.82
CA ARG A 41 -10.16 9.23 37.54
C ARG A 41 -8.99 8.44 38.12
N LEU A 42 -7.76 8.92 37.95
CA LEU A 42 -6.56 8.31 38.51
C LEU A 42 -6.61 8.22 40.04
N ALA A 43 -7.08 9.28 40.71
CA ALA A 43 -7.23 9.31 42.16
C ALA A 43 -8.30 8.32 42.64
N ALA A 44 -9.45 8.26 41.95
CA ALA A 44 -10.56 7.38 42.29
C ALA A 44 -10.23 5.89 42.05
N ASP A 45 -9.54 5.59 40.94
CA ASP A 45 -9.29 4.21 40.51
C ASP A 45 -7.96 3.64 41.02
N ARG A 46 -7.22 4.32 41.90
CA ARG A 46 -5.87 3.89 42.28
C ARG A 46 -5.77 2.44 42.76
N GLU A 47 -6.76 1.96 43.51
CA GLU A 47 -6.84 0.56 43.97
C GLU A 47 -7.19 -0.44 42.85
N VAL A 48 -7.91 0.02 41.83
CA VAL A 48 -8.30 -0.75 40.64
C VAL A 48 -7.08 -1.13 39.81
N LEU A 49 -5.99 -0.37 39.91
CA LEU A 49 -4.76 -0.62 39.16
C LEU A 49 -3.96 -1.81 39.71
N ARG A 50 -4.25 -2.26 40.92
CA ARG A 50 -3.48 -3.31 41.61
C ARG A 50 -3.34 -4.61 40.80
N PRO A 51 -4.37 -5.17 40.14
CA PRO A 51 -4.23 -6.36 39.31
C PRO A 51 -3.36 -6.13 38.08
N LEU A 52 -3.36 -4.92 37.51
CA LEU A 52 -2.56 -4.56 36.33
C LEU A 52 -1.08 -4.47 36.69
N LEU A 53 -0.78 -3.91 37.87
CA LEU A 53 0.57 -3.72 38.39
C LEU A 53 1.13 -4.95 39.11
N GLY A 54 0.30 -5.94 39.44
CA GLY A 54 0.69 -7.12 40.23
C GLY A 54 0.93 -6.80 41.71
N GLY A 55 0.56 -5.61 42.18
CA GLY A 55 0.86 -5.10 43.52
C GLY A 55 0.33 -3.68 43.72
N ALA A 56 0.63 -3.08 44.87
CA ALA A 56 0.26 -1.70 45.14
C ALA A 56 0.95 -0.76 44.15
N ALA A 57 0.23 0.27 43.68
CA ALA A 57 0.80 1.21 42.70
C ALA A 57 2.03 1.96 43.25
N GLY A 58 1.99 2.37 44.52
CA GLY A 58 3.03 3.21 45.10
C GLY A 58 2.97 4.64 44.57
N GLU A 59 4.05 5.39 44.75
CA GLU A 59 4.15 6.81 44.34
C GLU A 59 4.01 6.97 42.83
N LEU A 60 3.24 7.98 42.40
CA LEU A 60 3.16 8.40 41.00
C LEU A 60 4.46 9.11 40.63
N ARG A 61 5.17 8.61 39.61
CA ARG A 61 6.46 9.16 39.18
C ARG A 61 6.32 10.09 37.97
N THR A 62 5.65 9.61 36.92
CA THR A 62 5.52 10.34 35.65
C THR A 62 4.18 10.04 34.99
N VAL A 63 3.65 11.05 34.29
CA VAL A 63 2.52 10.90 33.36
C VAL A 63 2.99 11.44 32.02
N ALA A 64 2.92 10.60 30.99
CA ALA A 64 3.16 10.98 29.62
C ALA A 64 1.83 11.03 28.86
N PHE A 65 1.41 12.24 28.50
CA PHE A 65 0.24 12.49 27.65
C PHE A 65 0.64 12.42 26.16
N GLY A 66 -0.35 12.25 25.28
CA GLY A 66 -0.14 12.35 23.83
C GLY A 66 0.46 11.10 23.21
N ALA A 67 0.13 9.91 23.74
CA ALA A 67 0.55 8.64 23.14
C ALA A 67 -0.30 8.24 21.90
N GLY A 68 -1.22 9.11 21.47
CA GLY A 68 -2.03 8.99 20.26
C GLY A 68 -2.73 10.30 19.94
N ASP A 69 -3.55 10.31 18.89
CA ASP A 69 -4.32 11.49 18.49
C ASP A 69 -5.28 11.97 19.58
N THR A 70 -5.58 13.26 19.57
CA THR A 70 -6.58 13.84 20.47
C THR A 70 -7.97 13.74 19.88
N HIS A 71 -8.93 13.39 20.74
CA HIS A 71 -10.33 13.21 20.38
C HIS A 71 -11.24 13.77 21.48
N ARG A 72 -12.49 14.09 21.13
CA ARG A 72 -13.60 14.34 22.10
C ARG A 72 -13.25 15.33 23.22
N GLY A 73 -12.63 16.44 22.87
CA GLY A 73 -12.22 17.48 23.78
C GLY A 73 -10.80 17.30 24.32
N GLY A 74 -9.84 16.95 23.46
CA GLY A 74 -8.42 16.86 23.84
C GLY A 74 -8.03 15.59 24.61
N LEU A 75 -8.91 14.58 24.67
CA LEU A 75 -8.61 13.30 25.32
C LEU A 75 -7.62 12.51 24.47
N THR A 76 -6.59 11.97 25.11
CA THR A 76 -5.55 11.14 24.47
C THR A 76 -5.15 9.99 25.39
N VAL A 77 -4.65 8.92 24.79
CA VAL A 77 -4.05 7.80 25.53
C VAL A 77 -2.85 8.32 26.31
N SER A 78 -2.76 7.94 27.58
CA SER A 78 -1.69 8.39 28.48
C SER A 78 -1.01 7.22 29.14
N ARG A 79 0.33 7.30 29.27
CA ARG A 79 1.09 6.36 30.09
C ARG A 79 1.28 6.93 31.48
N VAL A 80 1.05 6.10 32.49
CA VAL A 80 1.22 6.44 33.90
C VAL A 80 2.25 5.51 34.52
N ASP A 81 3.34 6.08 35.02
CA ASP A 81 4.39 5.33 35.69
C ASP A 81 4.32 5.59 37.20
N PHE A 82 4.24 4.50 37.95
CA PHE A 82 4.33 4.49 39.40
C PHE A 82 5.60 3.78 39.86
N ALA A 83 5.88 3.85 41.16
CA ALA A 83 6.94 3.06 41.78
C ALA A 83 6.72 1.53 41.61
N GLY A 84 5.46 1.08 41.61
CA GLY A 84 5.07 -0.32 41.45
C GLY A 84 4.95 -0.82 40.01
N GLY A 85 5.13 0.04 39.00
CA GLY A 85 5.05 -0.32 37.58
C GLY A 85 4.27 0.70 36.75
N SER A 86 3.94 0.34 35.51
CA SER A 86 3.31 1.24 34.54
C SER A 86 1.94 0.73 34.09
N VAL A 87 1.02 1.65 33.82
CA VAL A 87 -0.29 1.37 33.21
C VAL A 87 -0.57 2.35 32.07
N MET A 88 -1.48 1.95 31.19
CA MET A 88 -2.01 2.78 30.12
C MET A 88 -3.42 3.24 30.47
N TYR A 89 -3.65 4.54 30.44
CA TYR A 89 -4.97 5.15 30.50
C TYR A 89 -5.52 5.32 29.09
N LYS A 90 -6.70 4.76 28.83
CA LYS A 90 -7.43 4.91 27.58
C LYS A 90 -8.71 5.72 27.85
N PRO A 91 -8.82 6.97 27.39
CA PRO A 91 -10.03 7.78 27.60
C PRO A 91 -11.17 7.39 26.64
N ARG A 92 -11.37 6.09 26.45
CA ARG A 92 -12.40 5.50 25.62
C ARG A 92 -12.98 4.25 26.28
N PRO A 93 -14.25 3.90 25.99
CA PRO A 93 -14.81 2.61 26.38
C PRO A 93 -13.84 1.47 26.00
N SER A 94 -13.65 0.51 26.92
CA SER A 94 -12.66 -0.57 26.80
C SER A 94 -13.28 -1.96 27.00
N GLU A 95 -14.60 -2.06 26.90
CA GLU A 95 -15.36 -3.31 27.01
C GLU A 95 -15.00 -4.27 25.89
N ALA A 96 -14.71 -3.75 24.69
CA ALA A 96 -14.23 -4.54 23.56
C ALA A 96 -12.87 -5.20 23.85
N ASP A 97 -11.92 -4.50 24.47
CA ASP A 97 -10.63 -5.06 24.87
C ASP A 97 -10.82 -6.22 25.88
N VAL A 98 -11.70 -6.03 26.88
CA VAL A 98 -12.01 -7.06 27.88
C VAL A 98 -12.69 -8.28 27.23
N ALA A 99 -13.67 -8.05 26.36
CA ALA A 99 -14.38 -9.12 25.65
C ALA A 99 -13.45 -9.90 24.70
N LEU A 100 -12.50 -9.23 24.05
CA LEU A 100 -11.48 -9.87 23.22
C LEU A 100 -10.52 -10.72 24.05
N GLY A 101 -10.06 -10.23 25.21
CA GLY A 101 -9.26 -11.04 26.14
C GLY A 101 -9.98 -12.33 26.56
N ALA A 102 -11.25 -12.21 26.96
CA ALA A 102 -12.07 -13.36 27.33
C ALA A 102 -12.32 -14.33 26.16
N LEU A 103 -12.45 -13.81 24.93
CA LEU A 103 -12.51 -14.64 23.72
C LEU A 103 -11.23 -15.45 23.54
N LEU A 104 -10.06 -14.81 23.61
CA LEU A 104 -8.79 -15.51 23.44
C LEU A 104 -8.60 -16.59 24.51
N ASP A 105 -8.91 -16.30 25.76
CA ASP A 105 -8.80 -17.28 26.84
C ASP A 105 -9.68 -18.51 26.60
N GLU A 106 -10.92 -18.31 26.15
CA GLU A 106 -11.81 -19.42 25.81
C GLU A 106 -11.34 -20.20 24.58
N LEU A 107 -10.85 -19.51 23.54
CA LEU A 107 -10.34 -20.19 22.34
C LEU A 107 -9.18 -21.12 22.70
N TYR A 108 -8.25 -20.65 23.54
CA TYR A 108 -7.08 -21.42 23.93
C TYR A 108 -7.30 -22.43 25.06
N ALA A 109 -8.42 -22.37 25.79
CA ALA A 109 -8.74 -23.38 26.80
C ALA A 109 -8.85 -24.78 26.19
N ASP A 110 -9.45 -24.88 24.99
CA ASP A 110 -9.67 -26.15 24.28
C ASP A 110 -8.81 -26.28 23.00
N PHE A 111 -7.86 -25.36 22.77
CA PHE A 111 -7.02 -25.38 21.57
C PHE A 111 -6.00 -26.54 21.65
N PRO A 112 -5.93 -27.43 20.64
CA PRO A 112 -5.00 -28.54 20.65
C PRO A 112 -3.54 -28.08 20.72
N GLY A 113 -2.81 -28.51 21.75
CA GLY A 113 -1.43 -28.07 21.95
C GLY A 113 -1.33 -26.57 22.21
N ALA A 114 -2.32 -25.98 22.90
CA ALA A 114 -2.31 -24.59 23.31
C ALA A 114 -0.97 -24.20 23.94
N PRO A 115 -0.27 -23.19 23.40
CA PRO A 115 0.92 -22.64 24.05
C PRO A 115 0.57 -22.08 25.43
N ALA A 116 1.59 -21.91 26.28
CA ALA A 116 1.41 -21.24 27.55
C ALA A 116 0.86 -19.81 27.35
N PRO A 117 0.16 -19.22 28.35
CA PRO A 117 -0.42 -17.88 28.22
C PRO A 117 0.56 -16.77 27.81
N ASP A 118 1.85 -16.92 28.11
CA ASP A 118 2.94 -16.02 27.76
C ASP A 118 3.63 -16.35 26.42
N GLU A 119 3.14 -17.35 25.69
CA GLU A 119 3.62 -17.78 24.36
C GLU A 119 2.53 -17.71 23.28
N ARG A 120 1.29 -17.33 23.62
CA ARG A 120 0.15 -17.23 22.71
C ARG A 120 -0.31 -15.79 22.51
N ILE A 121 -1.08 -15.53 21.45
CA ILE A 121 -1.67 -14.20 21.22
C ILE A 121 -2.53 -13.75 22.40
N ARG A 122 -2.45 -12.45 22.73
CA ARG A 122 -3.21 -11.84 23.82
C ARG A 122 -3.38 -10.34 23.62
N VAL A 123 -4.34 -9.77 24.32
CA VAL A 123 -4.48 -8.31 24.51
C VAL A 123 -4.01 -7.92 25.91
N PRO A 124 -3.74 -6.62 26.17
CA PRO A 124 -3.50 -6.12 27.52
C PRO A 124 -4.64 -6.49 28.47
N ARG A 125 -4.32 -6.98 29.66
CA ARG A 125 -5.26 -7.03 30.79
C ARG A 125 -5.83 -5.64 31.01
N THR A 126 -7.14 -5.53 31.03
CA THR A 126 -7.85 -4.25 31.00
C THR A 126 -8.93 -4.20 32.08
N GLN A 127 -9.00 -3.06 32.78
CA GLN A 127 -10.05 -2.71 33.74
C GLN A 127 -10.93 -1.64 33.10
N ALA A 128 -12.07 -2.07 32.55
CA ALA A 128 -13.04 -1.16 31.95
C ALA A 128 -13.78 -0.34 33.03
N ARG A 129 -14.07 0.92 32.69
CA ARG A 129 -14.85 1.88 33.48
C ARG A 129 -15.86 2.54 32.55
N GLU A 130 -16.80 3.29 33.12
CA GLU A 130 -17.79 4.00 32.32
C GLU A 130 -17.12 5.07 31.45
N GLY A 131 -17.02 4.80 30.13
CA GLY A 131 -16.46 5.71 29.14
C GLY A 131 -14.92 5.80 29.07
N TYR A 132 -14.18 4.99 29.84
CA TYR A 132 -12.71 4.93 29.81
C TYR A 132 -12.21 3.57 30.31
N GLY A 133 -10.89 3.32 30.25
CA GLY A 133 -10.31 2.10 30.81
C GLY A 133 -8.84 2.23 31.17
N TRP A 134 -8.38 1.32 32.04
CA TRP A 134 -6.98 1.15 32.40
C TRP A 134 -6.47 -0.18 31.87
N ALA A 135 -5.38 -0.16 31.12
CA ALA A 135 -4.74 -1.35 30.58
C ALA A 135 -3.35 -1.54 31.17
N GLU A 136 -2.90 -2.79 31.28
CA GLU A 136 -1.51 -3.07 31.61
C GLU A 136 -0.56 -2.48 30.58
N PHE A 137 0.61 -2.04 31.03
CA PHE A 137 1.65 -1.60 30.11
C PHE A 137 2.40 -2.79 29.53
N VAL A 138 2.35 -2.94 28.21
CA VAL A 138 3.06 -4.00 27.49
C VAL A 138 4.44 -3.50 27.10
N ARG A 139 5.49 -4.09 27.68
CA ARG A 139 6.87 -3.76 27.36
C ARG A 139 7.30 -4.50 26.10
N HIS A 140 7.84 -3.75 25.14
CA HIS A 140 8.52 -4.33 23.98
C HIS A 140 9.73 -5.17 24.39
N ARG A 141 9.89 -6.33 23.76
CA ARG A 141 11.01 -7.26 23.92
C ARG A 141 11.27 -7.97 22.60
N TYR A 142 12.53 -8.01 22.17
CA TYR A 142 12.91 -8.85 21.03
C TYR A 142 12.93 -10.35 21.38
N CYS A 143 12.68 -11.18 20.38
CA CYS A 143 12.82 -12.63 20.49
C CYS A 143 14.27 -13.03 20.80
N ALA A 144 14.46 -14.02 21.66
CA ALA A 144 15.77 -14.53 22.07
C ALA A 144 16.46 -15.40 21.01
N GLY A 145 15.71 -15.94 20.04
CA GLY A 145 16.25 -16.77 18.98
C GLY A 145 15.19 -17.32 18.04
N GLU A 146 15.59 -18.28 17.20
CA GLU A 146 14.79 -18.81 16.09
C GLU A 146 13.46 -19.43 16.54
N ALA A 147 13.43 -20.12 17.68
CA ALA A 147 12.21 -20.73 18.20
C ALA A 147 11.15 -19.67 18.58
N GLU A 148 11.56 -18.59 19.25
CA GLU A 148 10.64 -17.49 19.60
C GLU A 148 10.23 -16.70 18.35
N LEU A 149 11.12 -16.51 17.37
CA LEU A 149 10.78 -15.88 16.10
C LEU A 149 9.73 -16.70 15.33
N ALA A 150 9.93 -18.01 15.21
CA ALA A 150 8.97 -18.90 14.58
C ALA A 150 7.60 -18.87 15.30
N ALA A 151 7.59 -18.82 16.64
CA ALA A 151 6.38 -18.68 17.44
C ALA A 151 5.70 -17.32 17.23
N PHE A 152 6.46 -16.22 17.18
CA PHE A 152 5.94 -14.88 16.90
C PHE A 152 5.19 -14.83 15.57
N TYR A 153 5.81 -15.30 14.49
CA TYR A 153 5.19 -15.26 13.17
C TYR A 153 4.04 -16.25 13.02
N ARG A 154 4.07 -17.40 13.72
CA ARG A 154 2.89 -18.27 13.85
C ARG A 154 1.74 -17.55 14.56
N ASN A 155 2.04 -16.83 15.64
CA ASN A 155 1.06 -16.05 16.40
C ASN A 155 0.49 -14.87 15.57
N VAL A 156 1.28 -14.25 14.68
CA VAL A 156 0.73 -13.31 13.67
C VAL A 156 -0.35 -13.99 12.84
N GLY A 157 -0.11 -15.24 12.39
CA GLY A 157 -1.12 -16.04 11.71
C GLY A 157 -2.39 -16.28 12.54
N HIS A 158 -2.25 -16.60 13.83
CA HIS A 158 -3.40 -16.73 14.73
C HIS A 158 -4.18 -15.41 14.85
N TRP A 159 -3.49 -14.27 14.91
CA TRP A 159 -4.14 -12.95 14.91
C TRP A 159 -4.91 -12.68 13.63
N LEU A 160 -4.37 -13.00 12.45
CA LEU A 160 -5.08 -12.84 11.18
C LEU A 160 -6.41 -13.59 11.19
N ALA A 161 -6.42 -14.82 11.70
CA ALA A 161 -7.63 -15.63 11.80
C ALA A 161 -8.64 -15.04 12.81
N VAL A 162 -8.18 -14.60 13.99
CA VAL A 162 -9.06 -13.98 15.00
C VAL A 162 -9.63 -12.65 14.53
N LEU A 163 -8.81 -11.77 13.94
CA LEU A 163 -9.25 -10.48 13.42
C LEU A 163 -10.20 -10.65 12.24
N ARG A 164 -9.96 -11.66 11.37
CA ARG A 164 -10.92 -12.03 10.31
C ARG A 164 -12.24 -12.50 10.87
N PHE A 165 -12.21 -13.24 11.98
CA PHE A 165 -13.39 -13.75 12.67
C PHE A 165 -14.19 -12.65 13.38
N THR A 166 -13.53 -11.66 13.97
CA THR A 166 -14.18 -10.54 14.69
C THR A 166 -14.46 -9.32 13.81
N GLY A 167 -14.09 -9.34 12.53
CA GLY A 167 -14.19 -8.18 11.63
C GLY A 167 -13.30 -7.00 12.06
N GLY A 168 -12.11 -7.28 12.61
CA GLY A 168 -11.16 -6.26 13.05
C GLY A 168 -10.41 -5.60 11.90
N THR A 169 -10.13 -4.30 12.03
CA THR A 169 -9.37 -3.47 11.08
C THR A 169 -8.37 -2.59 11.85
N ASP A 170 -7.52 -1.82 11.16
CA ASP A 170 -6.69 -0.77 11.79
C ASP A 170 -5.60 -1.29 12.76
N MET A 171 -5.13 -2.53 12.59
CA MET A 171 -4.04 -3.14 13.37
C MET A 171 -2.66 -2.76 12.82
N HIS A 172 -2.44 -1.46 12.67
CA HIS A 172 -1.19 -0.87 12.20
C HIS A 172 -0.03 -1.04 13.20
N ALA A 173 1.17 -0.63 12.80
CA ALA A 173 2.41 -0.80 13.56
C ALA A 173 2.35 -0.25 14.99
N GLU A 174 1.66 0.85 15.24
CA GLU A 174 1.47 1.44 16.57
C GLU A 174 0.54 0.62 17.49
N ASN A 175 -0.35 -0.18 16.91
CA ASN A 175 -1.37 -0.95 17.63
C ASN A 175 -0.92 -2.39 17.96
N MET A 176 0.32 -2.76 17.60
CA MET A 176 0.91 -4.04 17.94
C MET A 176 2.27 -3.86 18.63
N ILE A 177 2.47 -4.56 19.76
CA ILE A 177 3.76 -4.62 20.45
C ILE A 177 4.30 -6.05 20.45
N ALA A 178 5.52 -6.22 19.96
CA ALA A 178 6.26 -7.48 20.10
C ALA A 178 6.80 -7.64 21.52
N ALA A 179 6.30 -8.64 22.24
CA ALA A 179 6.70 -8.99 23.59
C ALA A 179 7.42 -10.37 23.60
N GLY A 180 8.54 -10.47 22.88
CA GLY A 180 9.20 -11.73 22.54
C GLY A 180 8.36 -12.52 21.53
N PRO A 181 7.97 -13.79 21.80
CA PRO A 181 7.21 -14.61 20.85
C PRO A 181 5.73 -14.18 20.73
N VAL A 182 5.29 -13.16 21.48
CA VAL A 182 3.89 -12.74 21.51
C VAL A 182 3.71 -11.38 20.82
N PRO A 183 3.05 -11.32 19.66
CA PRO A 183 2.49 -10.08 19.12
C PRO A 183 1.26 -9.69 19.96
N VAL A 184 1.35 -8.63 20.74
CA VAL A 184 0.25 -8.14 21.58
C VAL A 184 -0.46 -7.01 20.86
N ILE A 185 -1.76 -7.20 20.54
CA ILE A 185 -2.60 -6.11 20.03
C ILE A 185 -3.01 -5.23 21.21
N VAL A 186 -2.51 -3.99 21.22
CA VAL A 186 -2.71 -3.07 22.34
C VAL A 186 -3.90 -2.16 22.15
N ASP A 187 -4.44 -2.06 20.94
CA ASP A 187 -5.69 -1.36 20.65
C ASP A 187 -6.58 -2.20 19.75
N ALA A 188 -7.76 -2.56 20.25
CA ALA A 188 -8.76 -3.35 19.53
C ALA A 188 -10.12 -2.63 19.50
N GLU A 189 -10.13 -1.30 19.37
CA GLU A 189 -11.37 -0.53 19.33
C GLU A 189 -12.14 -0.66 18.01
N THR A 190 -11.51 -1.11 16.94
CA THR A 190 -12.04 -1.18 15.56
C THR A 190 -12.57 -2.58 15.17
N LEU A 191 -13.13 -3.32 16.12
CA LEU A 191 -13.78 -4.62 15.87
C LEU A 191 -15.19 -4.43 15.30
N PHE A 192 -15.70 -5.45 14.59
CA PHE A 192 -17.04 -5.47 13.96
C PHE A 192 -17.29 -4.36 12.94
N ASP A 193 -16.26 -3.65 12.49
CA ASP A 193 -16.43 -2.67 11.44
C ASP A 193 -16.71 -3.43 10.13
N ALA A 194 -17.77 -3.07 9.41
CA ALA A 194 -18.12 -3.68 8.14
C ALA A 194 -17.80 -2.71 6.99
N PRO A 195 -17.15 -3.17 5.90
CA PRO A 195 -16.80 -2.28 4.81
C PRO A 195 -18.06 -1.74 4.14
N ALA A 196 -18.09 -0.44 3.89
CA ALA A 196 -19.16 0.17 3.10
C ALA A 196 -19.10 -0.32 1.64
N PRO A 197 -20.25 -0.51 0.97
CA PRO A 197 -20.28 -0.87 -0.43
C PRO A 197 -19.70 0.25 -1.29
N PHE A 198 -18.94 -0.12 -2.32
CA PHE A 198 -18.40 0.83 -3.29
C PHE A 198 -19.45 1.13 -4.37
N PRO A 199 -19.51 2.37 -4.88
CA PRO A 199 -20.23 2.62 -6.12
C PRO A 199 -19.57 1.84 -7.27
N PRO A 200 -20.33 1.42 -8.30
CA PRO A 200 -19.78 0.74 -9.45
C PRO A 200 -18.66 1.56 -10.11
N SER A 201 -17.52 0.95 -10.39
CA SER A 201 -16.38 1.65 -11.01
C SER A 201 -16.62 1.97 -12.50
N GLY A 202 -17.58 1.29 -13.12
CA GLY A 202 -17.83 1.35 -14.56
C GLY A 202 -16.74 0.66 -15.40
N ARG A 203 -15.83 -0.09 -14.76
CA ARG A 203 -14.77 -0.88 -15.43
C ARG A 203 -15.18 -2.34 -15.71
N GLY A 204 -16.35 -2.75 -15.24
CA GLY A 204 -16.88 -4.11 -15.30
C GLY A 204 -17.15 -4.67 -13.90
N ASP A 205 -18.20 -5.50 -13.77
CA ASP A 205 -18.62 -6.06 -12.49
C ASP A 205 -17.50 -6.87 -11.82
N ALA A 206 -16.70 -7.63 -12.58
CA ALA A 206 -15.57 -8.39 -12.05
C ALA A 206 -14.54 -7.51 -11.32
N VAL A 207 -14.33 -6.27 -11.79
CA VAL A 207 -13.43 -5.31 -11.13
C VAL A 207 -14.00 -4.86 -9.79
N ASP A 208 -15.31 -4.63 -9.73
CA ASP A 208 -16.00 -4.19 -8.52
C ASP A 208 -16.06 -5.33 -7.49
N VAL A 209 -16.36 -6.56 -7.94
CA VAL A 209 -16.29 -7.79 -7.14
C VAL A 209 -14.88 -8.00 -6.60
N ALA A 210 -13.84 -7.91 -7.45
CA ALA A 210 -12.46 -8.09 -7.01
C ALA A 210 -12.02 -7.01 -6.00
N ALA A 211 -12.36 -5.74 -6.24
CA ALA A 211 -12.04 -4.65 -5.33
C ALA A 211 -12.77 -4.78 -3.98
N ALA A 212 -14.02 -5.24 -3.99
CA ALA A 212 -14.77 -5.54 -2.77
C ALA A 212 -14.18 -6.75 -2.03
N ALA A 213 -13.78 -7.80 -2.75
CA ALA A 213 -13.19 -9.01 -2.18
C ALA A 213 -11.89 -8.70 -1.43
N ILE A 214 -10.97 -7.93 -2.02
CA ILE A 214 -9.72 -7.50 -1.35
C ILE A 214 -10.01 -6.86 0.02
N ARG A 215 -11.04 -6.01 0.11
CA ARG A 215 -11.42 -5.33 1.37
C ARG A 215 -12.14 -6.22 2.38
N ARG A 216 -12.57 -7.41 1.99
CA ARG A 216 -13.20 -8.40 2.89
C ARG A 216 -12.21 -9.47 3.36
N THR A 217 -11.00 -9.48 2.81
CA THR A 217 -9.93 -10.38 3.24
C THR A 217 -9.19 -9.87 4.49
N VAL A 218 -8.31 -10.72 5.02
CA VAL A 218 -7.35 -10.39 6.07
C VAL A 218 -6.46 -9.18 5.76
N LEU A 219 -6.34 -8.74 4.51
CA LEU A 219 -5.61 -7.52 4.18
C LEU A 219 -6.18 -6.29 4.89
N ARG A 220 -7.51 -6.25 5.09
CA ARG A 220 -8.19 -5.16 5.79
C ARG A 220 -7.82 -5.06 7.27
N THR A 221 -7.28 -6.12 7.87
CA THR A 221 -6.91 -6.11 9.29
C THR A 221 -5.91 -5.01 9.64
N GLY A 222 -5.12 -4.52 8.67
CA GLY A 222 -4.01 -3.59 8.90
C GLY A 222 -2.73 -4.28 9.36
N LEU A 223 -2.78 -5.60 9.58
CA LEU A 223 -1.61 -6.36 10.06
C LEU A 223 -0.65 -6.71 8.92
N LEU A 224 -1.17 -7.03 7.73
CA LEU A 224 -0.39 -7.45 6.57
C LEU A 224 0.21 -6.28 5.78
N PRO A 225 1.38 -6.46 5.13
CA PRO A 225 2.05 -5.42 4.36
C PRO A 225 1.17 -4.81 3.27
N VAL A 226 0.99 -3.49 3.34
CA VAL A 226 0.30 -2.68 2.32
C VAL A 226 0.94 -1.30 2.26
N ARG A 227 1.47 -0.95 1.09
CA ARG A 227 2.00 0.40 0.87
C ARG A 227 0.90 1.40 0.58
N GLY A 228 0.90 2.49 1.34
CA GLY A 228 -0.01 3.62 1.16
C GLY A 228 0.18 4.32 -0.18
N THR A 229 -0.90 4.88 -0.72
CA THR A 229 -0.91 5.64 -1.98
C THR A 229 -1.26 7.12 -1.80
N GLY A 230 -1.38 7.58 -0.55
CA GLY A 230 -1.68 8.99 -0.24
C GLY A 230 -0.48 9.91 -0.48
N PHE A 231 -0.70 11.22 -0.53
CA PHE A 231 0.37 12.20 -0.74
C PHE A 231 1.38 12.23 0.42
N ALA A 232 0.90 12.28 1.67
CA ALA A 232 1.77 12.36 2.85
C ALA A 232 2.45 11.03 3.22
N LEU A 233 1.79 9.89 2.97
CA LEU A 233 2.27 8.55 3.30
C LEU A 233 2.51 7.69 2.04
N GLY A 234 2.82 8.33 0.92
CA GLY A 234 3.01 7.65 -0.37
C GLY A 234 4.16 6.67 -0.31
N GLY A 235 3.90 5.39 -0.55
CA GLY A 235 4.89 4.32 -0.48
C GLY A 235 5.24 3.86 0.94
N VAL A 236 4.70 4.48 1.99
CA VAL A 236 4.92 4.02 3.37
C VAL A 236 4.03 2.82 3.65
N ASP A 237 4.61 1.81 4.28
CA ASP A 237 3.88 0.69 4.87
C ASP A 237 3.75 0.92 6.38
N ILE A 238 2.53 1.19 6.83
CA ILE A 238 2.20 1.36 8.25
C ILE A 238 1.64 0.09 8.88
N SER A 239 1.58 -1.02 8.13
CA SER A 239 0.97 -2.24 8.64
C SER A 239 1.75 -2.87 9.78
N GLY A 240 1.06 -3.65 10.60
CA GLY A 240 1.60 -4.31 11.78
C GLY A 240 2.90 -5.07 11.51
N VAL A 241 2.99 -5.88 10.45
CA VAL A 241 4.24 -6.60 10.11
C VAL A 241 5.02 -6.01 8.93
N GLY A 242 4.43 -5.13 8.11
CA GLY A 242 5.08 -4.56 6.92
C GLY A 242 5.83 -3.26 7.15
N SER A 243 5.68 -2.60 8.31
CA SER A 243 6.42 -1.38 8.67
C SER A 243 7.89 -1.65 9.02
N LEU A 244 8.64 -2.22 8.07
CA LEU A 244 10.00 -2.72 8.27
C LEU A 244 11.01 -1.57 8.49
N PRO A 245 11.83 -1.60 9.57
CA PRO A 245 12.83 -0.60 9.84
C PRO A 245 13.84 -0.44 8.68
N GLY A 246 14.16 0.79 8.31
CA GLY A 246 15.12 1.10 7.25
C GLY A 246 14.63 0.84 5.82
N GLN A 247 13.41 0.33 5.63
CA GLN A 247 12.82 0.06 4.31
C GLN A 247 11.70 1.03 3.91
N GLN A 248 11.29 1.91 4.83
CA GLN A 248 10.28 2.94 4.58
C GLN A 248 10.88 4.12 3.80
N PRO A 249 10.13 4.74 2.88
CA PRO A 249 10.55 6.01 2.28
C PRO A 249 10.59 7.12 3.34
N LEU A 250 11.34 8.18 3.06
CA LEU A 250 11.23 9.41 3.85
C LEU A 250 9.89 10.07 3.55
N ILE A 251 9.24 10.59 4.59
CA ILE A 251 7.95 11.28 4.47
C ILE A 251 8.13 12.80 4.47
N PRO A 252 7.36 13.53 3.66
CA PRO A 252 7.31 14.98 3.73
C PRO A 252 6.67 15.41 5.06
N ASN A 253 7.46 16.01 5.94
CA ASN A 253 6.99 16.58 7.19
C ASN A 253 7.14 18.10 7.16
N PRO A 254 6.05 18.85 7.32
CA PRO A 254 6.15 20.30 7.37
C PRO A 254 6.79 20.76 8.69
N VAL A 255 7.77 21.65 8.57
CA VAL A 255 8.54 22.23 9.67
C VAL A 255 8.55 23.75 9.56
N ILE A 256 8.78 24.42 10.69
CA ILE A 256 9.11 25.84 10.71
C ILE A 256 10.64 25.94 10.72
N ALA A 257 11.22 26.18 9.54
CA ALA A 257 12.65 26.44 9.42
C ALA A 257 12.99 27.79 10.06
N ASP A 258 14.18 27.89 10.65
CA ASP A 258 14.68 29.10 11.34
C ASP A 258 13.71 29.62 12.42
N ALA A 259 13.00 28.70 13.07
CA ALA A 259 12.04 29.00 14.13
C ALA A 259 12.68 29.88 15.23
N GLY A 260 11.93 30.87 15.69
CA GLY A 260 12.40 31.83 16.69
C GLY A 260 13.20 33.01 16.12
N THR A 261 13.46 33.05 14.80
CA THR A 261 14.14 34.16 14.12
C THR A 261 13.19 34.96 13.20
N ALA A 262 13.64 36.10 12.69
CA ALA A 262 12.92 36.86 11.68
C ALA A 262 12.88 36.17 10.29
N ALA A 263 13.69 35.14 10.07
CA ALA A 263 13.73 34.34 8.84
C ALA A 263 12.79 33.11 8.88
N ALA A 264 12.01 32.96 9.97
CA ALA A 264 11.14 31.82 10.17
C ALA A 264 10.18 31.63 8.99
N ARG A 265 10.17 30.44 8.40
CA ARG A 265 9.34 30.10 7.24
C ARG A 265 8.85 28.67 7.31
N PHE A 266 7.73 28.42 6.63
CA PHE A 266 7.26 27.06 6.41
C PHE A 266 8.12 26.37 5.36
N GLN A 267 8.60 25.18 5.68
CA GLN A 267 9.37 24.34 4.77
C GLN A 267 8.90 22.89 4.94
N VAL A 268 9.02 22.10 3.88
CA VAL A 268 8.81 20.65 3.97
C VAL A 268 10.17 19.98 4.04
N ASP A 269 10.42 19.29 5.13
CA ASP A 269 11.61 18.44 5.30
C ASP A 269 11.24 16.97 5.09
N LEU A 270 12.19 16.16 4.63
CA LEU A 270 12.00 14.72 4.48
C LEU A 270 12.52 14.01 5.73
N VAL A 271 11.63 13.37 6.48
CA VAL A 271 11.97 12.71 7.75
C VAL A 271 11.73 11.20 7.66
N ALA A 272 12.50 10.43 8.43
CA ALA A 272 12.26 9.00 8.56
C ALA A 272 10.99 8.74 9.36
N MET A 273 10.23 7.71 8.96
CA MET A 273 9.11 7.21 9.77
C MET A 273 9.61 6.76 11.14
N PRO A 274 8.94 7.16 12.24
CA PRO A 274 9.25 6.65 13.57
C PRO A 274 9.13 5.13 13.62
N THR A 275 10.03 4.49 14.36
CA THR A 275 9.96 3.04 14.59
C THR A 275 8.97 2.74 15.70
N ALA A 276 8.08 1.78 15.47
CA ALA A 276 7.15 1.27 16.47
C ALA A 276 7.70 0.02 17.17
N GLY A 277 7.04 -0.39 18.26
CA GLY A 277 7.39 -1.58 19.04
C GLY A 277 6.85 -2.89 18.44
N ASN A 278 6.51 -2.93 17.15
CA ASN A 278 5.79 -4.04 16.50
C ASN A 278 6.67 -5.21 16.07
N HIS A 279 7.98 -5.03 15.93
CA HIS A 279 8.86 -6.06 15.36
C HIS A 279 9.55 -6.94 16.41
N PRO A 280 9.68 -8.25 16.16
CA PRO A 280 10.27 -9.21 17.10
C PRO A 280 11.80 -9.21 17.06
N SER A 281 12.43 -8.51 16.11
CA SER A 281 13.88 -8.34 16.03
C SER A 281 14.25 -6.95 15.48
N PRO A 282 15.50 -6.50 15.66
CA PRO A 282 15.98 -5.23 15.07
C PRO A 282 16.01 -5.25 13.54
N THR A 283 16.16 -6.43 12.93
CA THR A 283 16.30 -6.64 11.48
C THR A 283 15.31 -7.72 11.02
N PRO A 284 14.00 -7.43 11.01
CA PRO A 284 12.98 -8.41 10.65
C PRO A 284 13.14 -8.84 9.18
N VAL A 285 13.02 -10.16 8.93
CA VAL A 285 13.08 -10.77 7.59
C VAL A 285 11.80 -11.55 7.35
N LEU A 286 10.75 -10.88 6.86
CA LEU A 286 9.43 -11.49 6.69
C LEU A 286 9.45 -12.73 5.79
N SER A 287 10.24 -12.67 4.72
CA SER A 287 10.36 -13.75 3.74
C SER A 287 10.86 -15.07 4.33
N ALA A 288 11.56 -15.04 5.46
CA ALA A 288 12.02 -16.24 6.15
C ALA A 288 10.91 -16.96 6.94
N TYR A 289 9.80 -16.28 7.26
CA TYR A 289 8.77 -16.77 8.18
C TYR A 289 7.34 -16.73 7.62
N TRP A 290 7.16 -16.41 6.34
CA TRP A 290 5.85 -16.38 5.69
C TRP A 290 5.07 -17.72 5.82
N ASP A 291 5.77 -18.85 5.80
CA ASP A 291 5.24 -20.19 6.00
C ASP A 291 4.63 -20.35 7.40
N ARG A 292 5.26 -19.73 8.41
CA ARG A 292 4.75 -19.71 9.80
C ARG A 292 3.49 -18.89 9.94
N ILE A 293 3.41 -17.74 9.27
CA ILE A 293 2.19 -16.91 9.24
C ILE A 293 1.03 -17.69 8.62
N LEU A 294 1.25 -18.29 7.44
CA LEU A 294 0.23 -19.11 6.77
C LEU A 294 -0.18 -20.33 7.60
N ALA A 295 0.78 -21.02 8.24
CA ALA A 295 0.49 -22.14 9.11
C ALA A 295 -0.39 -21.72 10.31
N GLY A 296 -0.03 -20.64 11.00
CA GLY A 296 -0.83 -20.12 12.11
C GLY A 296 -2.24 -19.73 11.67
N PHE A 297 -2.39 -19.03 10.54
CA PHE A 297 -3.70 -18.68 10.01
C PHE A 297 -4.58 -19.91 9.75
N ARG A 298 -4.02 -20.94 9.10
CA ARG A 298 -4.72 -22.21 8.83
C ARG A 298 -5.14 -22.93 10.10
N GLU A 299 -4.24 -23.04 11.08
CA GLU A 299 -4.48 -23.71 12.36
C GLU A 299 -5.66 -23.08 13.11
N MET A 300 -5.63 -21.77 13.31
CA MET A 300 -6.69 -21.07 14.06
C MET A 300 -8.00 -21.02 13.28
N THR A 301 -7.95 -20.85 11.96
CA THR A 301 -9.15 -20.88 11.11
C THR A 301 -9.81 -22.27 11.13
N ALA A 302 -9.02 -23.34 11.01
CA ALA A 302 -9.53 -24.71 11.10
C ALA A 302 -10.16 -24.98 12.47
N TYR A 303 -9.53 -24.50 13.54
CA TYR A 303 -10.07 -24.62 14.89
C TYR A 303 -11.40 -23.87 15.05
N LEU A 304 -11.50 -22.62 14.57
CA LEU A 304 -12.75 -21.86 14.63
C LEU A 304 -13.86 -22.50 13.78
N ARG A 305 -13.53 -23.13 12.65
CA ARG A 305 -14.49 -23.79 11.75
C ARG A 305 -14.84 -25.24 12.11
N ARG A 306 -14.27 -25.80 13.18
CA ARG A 306 -14.58 -27.19 13.60
C ARG A 306 -16.05 -27.40 13.94
N SER A 307 -16.54 -28.62 13.75
CA SER A 307 -17.90 -29.00 14.15
C SER A 307 -18.10 -28.76 15.66
N GLY A 308 -19.22 -28.13 16.02
CA GLY A 308 -19.53 -27.79 17.41
C GLY A 308 -19.10 -26.39 17.85
N THR A 309 -18.33 -25.65 17.03
CA THR A 309 -18.18 -24.20 17.28
C THR A 309 -19.51 -23.49 17.01
N ASP A 310 -20.00 -22.75 17.99
CA ASP A 310 -21.02 -21.72 17.75
C ASP A 310 -20.33 -20.34 17.64
N PRO A 311 -20.08 -19.83 16.42
CA PRO A 311 -19.43 -18.53 16.21
C PRO A 311 -20.29 -17.37 16.72
N TYR A 312 -21.62 -17.47 16.67
CA TYR A 312 -22.49 -16.42 17.18
C TYR A 312 -22.41 -16.36 18.71
N ARG A 313 -22.38 -17.50 19.40
CA ARG A 313 -22.17 -17.55 20.86
C ARG A 313 -20.80 -16.99 21.26
N LEU A 314 -19.77 -17.20 20.45
CA LEU A 314 -18.45 -16.61 20.68
C LEU A 314 -18.49 -15.08 20.54
N LEU A 315 -19.13 -14.55 19.51
CA LEU A 315 -19.11 -13.11 19.23
C LEU A 315 -20.20 -12.30 19.95
N ARG A 316 -21.30 -12.91 20.42
CA ARG A 316 -22.36 -12.19 21.15
C ARG A 316 -21.89 -11.57 22.47
N ARG A 317 -20.72 -11.95 23.00
CA ARG A 317 -20.12 -11.31 24.18
C ARG A 317 -19.73 -9.86 23.97
N PHE A 318 -19.60 -9.45 22.71
CA PHE A 318 -19.33 -8.06 22.35
C PHE A 318 -20.61 -7.23 22.25
N GLU A 319 -21.81 -7.84 22.33
CA GLU A 319 -23.07 -7.09 22.31
C GLU A 319 -23.09 -6.05 23.46
N GLY A 320 -23.35 -4.79 23.11
CA GLY A 320 -23.33 -3.66 24.04
C GLY A 320 -21.99 -2.93 24.15
N ALA A 321 -20.88 -3.51 23.66
CA ALA A 321 -19.60 -2.82 23.61
C ALA A 321 -19.62 -1.68 22.58
N GLN A 322 -18.88 -0.60 22.87
CA GLN A 322 -18.64 0.48 21.89
C GLN A 322 -17.44 0.11 21.02
N ALA A 323 -17.61 0.19 19.71
CA ALA A 323 -16.55 0.04 18.72
C ALA A 323 -16.38 1.33 17.90
N ARG A 324 -15.17 1.57 17.40
CA ARG A 324 -14.80 2.68 16.54
C ARG A 324 -14.97 2.29 15.07
N ARG A 325 -15.48 3.22 14.29
CA ARG A 325 -15.54 3.12 12.82
C ARG A 325 -14.65 4.17 12.19
N ILE A 326 -13.77 3.73 11.28
CA ILE A 326 -12.87 4.62 10.56
C ILE A 326 -13.53 5.04 9.24
N LEU A 327 -14.12 6.24 9.23
CA LEU A 327 -14.79 6.77 8.04
C LEU A 327 -13.81 7.43 7.05
N ARG A 328 -12.70 7.98 7.57
CA ARG A 328 -11.58 8.50 6.78
C ARG A 328 -10.26 8.15 7.48
N PRO A 329 -9.17 7.94 6.73
CA PRO A 329 -7.85 7.79 7.32
C PRO A 329 -7.49 9.03 8.15
N THR A 330 -6.92 8.83 9.35
CA THR A 330 -6.50 9.90 10.27
C THR A 330 -5.67 10.98 9.56
N GLN A 331 -4.78 10.61 8.64
CA GLN A 331 -3.94 11.57 7.93
C GLN A 331 -4.74 12.61 7.14
N ALA A 332 -5.91 12.25 6.59
CA ALA A 332 -6.77 13.20 5.90
C ALA A 332 -7.26 14.30 6.85
N TYR A 333 -7.63 13.92 8.08
CA TYR A 333 -8.01 14.85 9.13
C TYR A 333 -6.83 15.71 9.59
N VAL A 334 -5.66 15.12 9.79
CA VAL A 334 -4.44 15.86 10.18
C VAL A 334 -4.08 16.93 9.14
N ASP A 335 -4.15 16.60 7.84
CA ASP A 335 -3.81 17.54 6.76
C ASP A 335 -4.83 18.68 6.66
N ILE A 336 -6.13 18.38 6.77
CA ILE A 336 -7.20 19.40 6.77
C ILE A 336 -7.14 20.26 8.04
N GLY A 337 -6.87 19.66 9.20
CA GLY A 337 -6.62 20.36 10.45
C GLY A 337 -5.47 21.36 10.31
N ARG A 338 -4.31 20.92 9.79
CA ARG A 338 -3.18 21.83 9.49
C ARG A 338 -3.58 22.97 8.56
N MET A 339 -4.35 22.70 7.51
CA MET A 339 -4.87 23.73 6.60
C MET A 339 -5.76 24.75 7.34
N LEU A 340 -6.65 24.27 8.22
CA LEU A 340 -7.54 25.14 9.00
C LEU A 340 -6.77 26.06 9.96
N TRP A 341 -5.60 25.63 10.46
CA TRP A 341 -4.73 26.40 11.36
C TRP A 341 -3.66 27.25 10.64
N HIS A 342 -3.64 27.24 9.30
CA HIS A 342 -2.73 28.09 8.52
C HIS A 342 -3.03 29.59 8.70
N PRO A 343 -2.04 30.51 8.70
CA PRO A 343 -2.28 31.95 8.89
C PRO A 343 -3.35 32.55 7.96
N ALA A 344 -3.39 32.12 6.70
CA ALA A 344 -4.44 32.56 5.76
C ALA A 344 -5.86 32.12 6.20
N SER A 345 -5.98 30.91 6.75
CA SER A 345 -7.24 30.38 7.27
C SER A 345 -7.63 31.00 8.61
N LEU A 346 -6.66 31.39 9.44
CA LEU A 346 -6.91 32.12 10.68
C LEU A 346 -7.36 33.56 10.42
N HIS A 347 -6.92 34.16 9.31
CA HIS A 347 -7.37 35.47 8.85
C HIS A 347 -8.81 35.43 8.33
N ASP A 348 -9.14 34.45 7.48
CA ASP A 348 -10.47 34.24 6.89
C ASP A 348 -10.95 32.80 7.14
N GLU A 349 -11.53 32.58 8.33
CA GLU A 349 -12.00 31.26 8.74
C GLU A 349 -13.21 30.80 7.93
N ALA A 350 -14.12 31.71 7.55
CA ALA A 350 -15.31 31.35 6.80
C ALA A 350 -14.94 30.74 5.43
N ALA A 351 -14.01 31.35 4.71
CA ALA A 351 -13.50 30.79 3.45
C ALA A 351 -12.76 29.46 3.67
N ALA A 352 -12.02 29.33 4.77
CA ALA A 352 -11.30 28.10 5.11
C ALA A 352 -12.25 26.93 5.43
N VAL A 353 -13.33 27.19 6.19
CA VAL A 353 -14.36 26.21 6.54
C VAL A 353 -15.10 25.73 5.28
N GLU A 354 -15.50 26.62 4.38
CA GLU A 354 -16.13 26.21 3.12
C GLU A 354 -15.17 25.41 2.22
N ARG A 355 -13.87 25.75 2.21
CA ARG A 355 -12.87 24.93 1.53
C ARG A 355 -12.72 23.55 2.16
N ALA A 356 -12.64 23.45 3.48
CA ALA A 356 -12.57 22.17 4.19
C ALA A 356 -13.82 21.32 3.92
N ARG A 357 -15.01 21.93 3.89
CA ARG A 357 -16.27 21.28 3.55
C ARG A 357 -16.23 20.67 2.14
N ASP A 358 -15.79 21.45 1.15
CA ASP A 358 -15.68 20.94 -0.22
C ASP A 358 -14.62 19.84 -0.37
N ILE A 359 -13.50 19.93 0.35
CA ILE A 359 -12.48 18.86 0.38
C ILE A 359 -13.06 17.59 0.99
N LEU A 360 -13.72 17.65 2.15
CA LEU A 360 -14.32 16.49 2.82
C LEU A 360 -15.43 15.86 1.97
N ARG A 361 -16.24 16.69 1.30
CA ARG A 361 -17.27 16.23 0.35
C ARG A 361 -16.66 15.48 -0.83
N ARG A 362 -15.65 16.06 -1.52
CA ARG A 362 -14.95 15.38 -2.62
C ARG A 362 -14.23 14.13 -2.17
N ASN A 363 -13.64 14.15 -0.98
CA ASN A 363 -12.99 12.98 -0.40
C ASN A 363 -13.99 11.83 -0.15
N ALA A 364 -15.25 12.13 0.18
CA ALA A 364 -16.30 11.12 0.35
C ALA A 364 -16.71 10.45 -0.98
N GLU A 365 -16.47 11.08 -2.14
CA GLU A 365 -16.74 10.47 -3.46
C GLU A 365 -15.84 9.27 -3.74
N VAL A 366 -14.66 9.21 -3.12
CA VAL A 366 -13.67 8.14 -3.29
C VAL A 366 -13.44 7.29 -2.03
N LEU A 367 -14.10 7.64 -0.92
CA LEU A 367 -14.10 6.90 0.35
C LEU A 367 -15.54 6.53 0.74
N PRO A 368 -16.04 5.37 0.30
CA PRO A 368 -17.35 4.87 0.69
C PRO A 368 -17.50 4.75 2.19
N GLY A 369 -18.69 5.12 2.66
CA GLY A 369 -19.01 5.23 4.07
C GLY A 369 -18.68 6.58 4.69
N ALA A 370 -17.79 7.38 4.07
CA ALA A 370 -17.51 8.72 4.57
C ALA A 370 -18.72 9.65 4.42
N PRO A 371 -18.97 10.57 5.37
CA PRO A 371 -20.15 11.43 5.31
C PRO A 371 -20.13 12.37 4.11
N THR A 372 -21.28 12.50 3.46
CA THR A 372 -21.52 13.48 2.38
C THR A 372 -22.48 14.59 2.83
N GLU A 373 -23.24 14.35 3.90
CA GLU A 373 -24.21 15.28 4.44
C GLU A 373 -23.55 16.48 5.10
N ARG A 374 -24.12 17.67 4.85
CA ARG A 374 -23.57 18.94 5.33
C ARG A 374 -23.35 18.96 6.85
N ALA A 375 -24.35 18.49 7.61
CA ALA A 375 -24.31 18.52 9.08
C ALA A 375 -23.21 17.61 9.66
N ALA A 376 -22.99 16.43 9.07
CA ALA A 376 -21.93 15.52 9.51
C ALA A 376 -20.54 16.10 9.21
N ILE A 377 -20.36 16.66 8.01
CA ILE A 377 -19.11 17.34 7.63
C ILE A 377 -18.84 18.56 8.52
N ASP A 378 -19.87 19.33 8.88
CA ASP A 378 -19.73 20.45 9.82
C ASP A 378 -19.28 19.97 11.21
N GLY A 379 -19.76 18.82 11.66
CA GLY A 379 -19.26 18.17 12.88
C GLY A 379 -17.79 17.78 12.79
N GLU A 380 -17.38 17.15 11.68
CA GLU A 380 -15.96 16.82 11.42
C GLU A 380 -15.08 18.09 11.47
N ILE A 381 -15.53 19.20 10.86
CA ILE A 381 -14.79 20.46 10.85
C ILE A 381 -14.73 21.08 12.26
N ALA A 382 -15.81 20.98 13.04
CA ALA A 382 -15.84 21.51 14.40
C ALA A 382 -14.78 20.84 15.31
N ASP A 383 -14.63 19.52 15.21
CA ASP A 383 -13.57 18.79 15.92
C ASP A 383 -12.18 19.27 15.49
N LEU A 384 -11.93 19.42 14.18
CA LEU A 384 -10.65 19.90 13.65
C LEU A 384 -10.31 21.34 14.08
N LEU A 385 -11.31 22.22 14.15
CA LEU A 385 -11.15 23.59 14.65
C LEU A 385 -10.80 23.61 16.15
N ALA A 386 -11.27 22.61 16.90
CA ALA A 386 -10.91 22.39 18.30
C ALA A 386 -9.58 21.65 18.49
N GLY A 387 -8.90 21.28 17.40
CA GLY A 387 -7.61 20.57 17.43
C GLY A 387 -7.73 19.06 17.59
N ASP A 388 -8.94 18.49 17.48
CA ASP A 388 -9.19 17.06 17.60
C ASP A 388 -9.38 16.41 16.23
N VAL A 389 -9.02 15.12 16.16
CA VAL A 389 -9.38 14.27 15.02
C VAL A 389 -10.81 13.74 15.23
N PRO A 390 -11.71 13.84 14.24
CA PRO A 390 -13.06 13.28 14.35
C PRO A 390 -13.05 11.79 14.69
N MET A 391 -13.93 11.39 15.61
CA MET A 391 -14.04 10.00 16.08
C MET A 391 -15.49 9.51 15.98
N PHE A 392 -15.72 8.45 15.21
CA PHE A 392 -17.02 7.83 15.03
C PHE A 392 -17.08 6.48 15.77
N THR A 393 -18.16 6.26 16.52
CA THR A 393 -18.38 5.02 17.25
C THR A 393 -19.77 4.46 17.01
N PHE A 394 -19.94 3.16 17.21
CA PHE A 394 -21.22 2.48 17.20
C PHE A 394 -21.27 1.43 18.32
N THR A 395 -22.47 1.13 18.80
CA THR A 395 -22.70 0.00 19.71
C THR A 395 -22.76 -1.29 18.91
N VAL A 396 -21.97 -2.30 19.28
CA VAL A 396 -22.07 -3.64 18.69
C VAL A 396 -23.40 -4.24 19.14
N ASP A 397 -24.31 -4.47 18.19
CA ASP A 397 -25.61 -5.09 18.43
C ASP A 397 -25.67 -6.51 17.83
N SER A 398 -26.79 -7.20 18.06
CA SER A 398 -26.98 -8.55 17.52
C SER A 398 -26.97 -8.60 15.99
N ALA A 399 -27.29 -7.50 15.29
CA ALA A 399 -27.27 -7.45 13.83
C ALA A 399 -25.83 -7.34 13.29
N ALA A 400 -24.99 -6.51 13.92
CA ALA A 400 -23.56 -6.43 13.66
C ALA A 400 -22.89 -7.79 13.86
N VAL A 401 -23.14 -8.44 15.00
CA VAL A 401 -22.59 -9.78 15.28
C VAL A 401 -23.01 -10.81 14.21
N ARG A 402 -24.29 -10.85 13.84
CA ARG A 402 -24.78 -11.78 12.79
C ARG A 402 -24.12 -11.52 11.44
N THR A 403 -23.98 -10.25 11.07
CA THR A 403 -23.37 -9.83 9.80
C THR A 403 -21.90 -10.26 9.75
N THR A 404 -21.14 -10.03 10.82
CA THR A 404 -19.74 -10.46 10.94
C THR A 404 -19.61 -11.98 10.88
N VAL A 405 -20.47 -12.74 11.56
CA VAL A 405 -20.46 -14.20 11.50
C VAL A 405 -20.77 -14.71 10.10
N GLU A 406 -21.75 -14.12 9.41
CA GLU A 406 -22.14 -14.55 8.06
C GLU A 406 -21.05 -14.25 7.04
N ASP A 407 -20.46 -13.06 7.10
CA ASP A 407 -19.29 -12.69 6.29
C ASP A 407 -18.10 -13.64 6.53
N TRP A 408 -17.83 -14.01 7.79
CA TRP A 408 -16.76 -14.96 8.11
C TRP A 408 -17.07 -16.39 7.62
N ARG A 409 -18.32 -16.84 7.67
CA ARG A 409 -18.73 -18.18 7.19
C ARG A 409 -18.61 -18.30 5.68
N THR A 410 -19.01 -17.25 4.96
CA THR A 410 -18.99 -17.19 3.49
C THR A 410 -17.62 -16.82 2.91
N ALA A 411 -16.62 -16.56 3.76
CA ALA A 411 -15.27 -16.25 3.33
C ALA A 411 -14.64 -17.38 2.50
N ASP A 412 -14.06 -17.00 1.37
CA ASP A 412 -13.24 -17.85 0.52
C ASP A 412 -11.84 -18.00 1.12
N LEU A 413 -11.59 -19.14 1.77
CA LEU A 413 -10.32 -19.40 2.46
C LEU A 413 -9.13 -19.49 1.49
N ALA A 414 -9.34 -19.92 0.25
CA ALA A 414 -8.26 -19.99 -0.72
C ALA A 414 -7.81 -18.58 -1.10
N LEU A 415 -8.76 -17.66 -1.30
CA LEU A 415 -8.47 -16.25 -1.53
C LEU A 415 -7.78 -15.60 -0.32
N GLU A 416 -8.21 -15.88 0.91
CA GLU A 416 -7.56 -15.38 2.13
C GLU A 416 -6.08 -15.79 2.18
N GLU A 417 -5.78 -17.06 1.94
CA GLU A 417 -4.41 -17.58 1.93
C GLU A 417 -3.57 -16.98 0.81
N ALA A 418 -4.15 -16.85 -0.40
CA ALA A 418 -3.49 -16.21 -1.52
C ALA A 418 -3.13 -14.75 -1.20
N VAL A 419 -4.05 -14.00 -0.60
CA VAL A 419 -3.82 -12.60 -0.19
C VAL A 419 -2.74 -12.50 0.91
N ILE A 420 -2.70 -13.42 1.89
CA ILE A 420 -1.61 -13.46 2.88
C ILE A 420 -0.28 -13.63 2.17
N GLN A 421 -0.19 -14.64 1.30
CA GLN A 421 1.03 -14.94 0.57
C GLN A 421 1.46 -13.77 -0.31
N ASP A 422 0.54 -13.19 -1.08
CA ASP A 422 0.79 -12.09 -2.01
C ASP A 422 1.22 -10.81 -1.30
N ALA A 423 0.69 -10.54 -0.10
CA ALA A 423 1.07 -9.37 0.69
C ALA A 423 2.51 -9.52 1.20
N LEU A 424 2.87 -10.72 1.65
CA LEU A 424 4.22 -11.05 2.11
C LEU A 424 5.23 -11.08 0.96
N VAL A 425 4.84 -11.60 -0.21
CA VAL A 425 5.66 -11.53 -1.44
C VAL A 425 5.84 -10.08 -1.88
N GLY A 426 4.78 -9.27 -1.83
CA GLY A 426 4.86 -7.83 -2.11
C GLY A 426 5.87 -7.13 -1.21
N ALA A 427 5.86 -7.40 0.10
CA ALA A 427 6.86 -6.89 1.04
C ALA A 427 8.28 -7.32 0.66
N TYR A 428 8.48 -8.61 0.36
CA TYR A 428 9.76 -9.15 -0.10
C TYR A 428 10.26 -8.47 -1.39
N LEU A 429 9.39 -8.27 -2.39
CA LEU A 429 9.73 -7.60 -3.64
C LEU A 429 10.06 -6.11 -3.44
N ASN A 430 9.58 -5.51 -2.35
CA ASN A 430 9.90 -4.15 -1.94
C ASN A 430 11.20 -4.06 -1.11
N GLU A 431 11.81 -5.17 -0.68
CA GLU A 431 13.07 -5.17 0.07
C GLU A 431 14.22 -4.62 -0.79
N ARG A 432 15.01 -3.70 -0.22
CA ARG A 432 16.16 -3.10 -0.92
C ARG A 432 17.29 -4.12 -1.13
N SER A 433 17.45 -5.04 -0.18
CA SER A 433 18.42 -6.12 -0.21
C SER A 433 17.66 -7.43 -0.10
N LEU A 434 17.63 -8.19 -1.19
CA LEU A 434 17.02 -9.51 -1.17
C LEU A 434 17.99 -10.49 -0.49
N PRO A 435 17.50 -11.43 0.35
CA PRO A 435 18.30 -12.54 0.84
C PRO A 435 18.94 -13.31 -0.32
N THR A 436 20.01 -14.03 0.00
CA THR A 436 20.77 -14.80 -0.98
C THR A 436 19.86 -15.79 -1.69
N ARG A 437 19.69 -15.60 -3.01
CA ARG A 437 18.91 -16.52 -3.84
C ARG A 437 19.61 -17.87 -3.85
N THR A 438 18.92 -18.89 -3.34
CA THR A 438 19.38 -20.27 -3.48
C THR A 438 18.87 -20.80 -4.80
N GLN A 439 19.78 -21.09 -5.74
CA GLN A 439 19.38 -21.72 -7.00
C GLN A 439 18.92 -23.15 -6.70
N ALA A 440 17.64 -23.42 -6.90
CA ALA A 440 17.15 -24.79 -6.87
C ALA A 440 17.74 -25.55 -8.06
N ALA A 441 18.54 -26.59 -7.82
CA ALA A 441 19.05 -27.44 -8.88
C ALA A 441 17.87 -28.13 -9.58
N ALA A 442 17.88 -28.13 -10.91
CA ALA A 442 16.91 -28.92 -11.68
C ALA A 442 17.05 -30.39 -11.30
N ARG A 443 15.96 -31.02 -10.86
CA ARG A 443 15.92 -32.45 -10.58
C ARG A 443 15.62 -33.17 -11.90
N ASP A 444 16.54 -34.03 -12.34
CA ASP A 444 16.40 -34.87 -13.55
C ASP A 444 16.07 -34.12 -14.86
N PRO A 445 16.94 -33.18 -15.32
CA PRO A 445 16.69 -32.46 -16.57
C PRO A 445 16.83 -33.37 -17.80
N HIS A 446 15.75 -33.55 -18.57
CA HIS A 446 15.79 -34.33 -19.82
C HIS A 446 15.07 -33.66 -21.00
N ALA A 447 15.45 -34.07 -22.22
CA ALA A 447 14.94 -33.55 -23.49
C ALA A 447 13.80 -34.36 -24.14
N ARG A 448 13.46 -35.53 -23.59
CA ARG A 448 12.37 -36.40 -24.11
C ARG A 448 11.02 -35.68 -24.11
N ASP A 449 10.18 -35.92 -25.11
CA ASP A 449 8.80 -35.40 -25.23
C ASP A 449 8.68 -33.90 -24.96
N ARG A 450 9.67 -33.11 -25.38
CA ARG A 450 9.75 -31.66 -25.14
C ARG A 450 8.47 -30.94 -25.56
N GLU A 451 7.95 -31.26 -26.74
CA GLU A 451 6.79 -30.58 -27.30
C GLU A 451 5.52 -30.90 -26.50
N ARG A 452 5.25 -32.19 -26.24
CA ARG A 452 4.13 -32.62 -25.39
C ARG A 452 4.19 -31.95 -24.02
N ARG A 453 5.35 -31.96 -23.35
CA ARG A 453 5.51 -31.32 -22.03
C ARG A 453 5.34 -29.81 -22.05
N ARG A 454 5.78 -29.13 -23.12
CA ARG A 454 5.56 -27.68 -23.30
C ARG A 454 4.07 -27.37 -23.42
N ARG A 455 3.33 -28.16 -24.19
CA ARG A 455 1.87 -28.03 -24.33
C ARG A 455 1.14 -28.34 -23.03
N ASP A 456 1.53 -29.42 -22.34
CA ASP A 456 0.98 -29.77 -21.02
C ASP A 456 1.20 -28.62 -20.01
N LEU A 457 2.41 -28.02 -20.01
CA LEU A 457 2.73 -26.91 -19.12
C LEU A 457 1.94 -25.64 -19.47
N ALA A 458 1.84 -25.30 -20.77
CA ALA A 458 1.05 -24.16 -21.23
C ALA A 458 -0.43 -24.32 -20.85
N ALA A 459 -1.00 -25.52 -21.05
CA ALA A 459 -2.36 -25.82 -20.65
C ALA A 459 -2.57 -25.72 -19.14
N GLN A 460 -1.62 -26.21 -18.34
CA GLN A 460 -1.67 -26.04 -16.89
C GLN A 460 -1.58 -24.57 -16.46
N MET A 461 -0.76 -23.76 -17.13
CA MET A 461 -0.65 -22.33 -16.83
C MET A 461 -1.94 -21.58 -17.17
N VAL A 462 -2.53 -21.85 -18.33
CA VAL A 462 -3.81 -21.24 -18.75
C VAL A 462 -4.96 -21.73 -17.88
N TRP A 463 -5.00 -23.00 -17.51
CA TRP A 463 -5.99 -23.50 -16.56
C TRP A 463 -5.90 -22.77 -15.22
N ARG A 464 -4.71 -22.60 -14.65
CA ARG A 464 -4.53 -21.81 -13.41
C ARG A 464 -4.97 -20.36 -13.57
N LEU A 465 -4.73 -19.77 -14.74
CA LEU A 465 -5.17 -18.41 -15.03
C LEU A 465 -6.70 -18.33 -15.09
N CYS A 466 -7.37 -19.29 -15.73
CA CYS A 466 -8.84 -19.36 -15.78
C CYS A 466 -9.48 -19.68 -14.41
N ASP A 467 -8.82 -20.49 -13.60
CA ASP A 467 -9.27 -20.92 -12.26
C ASP A 467 -9.13 -19.79 -11.23
N GLY A 468 -8.02 -19.04 -11.26
CA GLY A 468 -7.79 -17.90 -10.38
C GLY A 468 -8.53 -16.61 -10.77
N ALA A 469 -9.44 -16.68 -11.76
CA ALA A 469 -10.11 -15.51 -12.31
C ALA A 469 -11.32 -15.10 -11.46
N VAL A 470 -11.43 -13.80 -11.18
CA VAL A 470 -12.62 -13.19 -10.62
C VAL A 470 -13.60 -12.91 -11.75
N ARG A 471 -14.83 -13.43 -11.65
CA ARG A 471 -15.86 -13.32 -12.68
C ARG A 471 -17.01 -12.46 -12.20
N GLY A 472 -17.42 -11.51 -13.04
CA GLY A 472 -18.61 -10.69 -12.84
C GLY A 472 -19.86 -11.32 -13.47
N GLU A 473 -21.03 -10.92 -13.01
CA GLU A 473 -22.32 -11.34 -13.56
C GLU A 473 -22.55 -10.81 -14.98
N ASP A 474 -21.90 -9.70 -15.35
CA ASP A 474 -21.85 -9.15 -16.72
C ASP A 474 -20.85 -9.91 -17.65
N GLY A 475 -20.31 -11.02 -17.16
CA GLY A 475 -19.33 -11.87 -17.82
C GLY A 475 -17.94 -11.24 -17.94
N THR A 476 -17.69 -10.07 -17.34
CA THR A 476 -16.34 -9.51 -17.25
C THR A 476 -15.45 -10.41 -16.39
N VAL A 477 -14.13 -10.36 -16.64
CA VAL A 477 -13.17 -11.21 -15.94
C VAL A 477 -11.89 -10.45 -15.61
N THR A 478 -11.44 -10.55 -14.36
CA THR A 478 -10.18 -9.93 -13.91
C THR A 478 -9.50 -10.80 -12.85
N TRP A 479 -8.39 -10.32 -12.28
CA TRP A 479 -7.61 -11.02 -11.27
C TRP A 479 -7.24 -10.09 -10.12
N ILE A 480 -6.80 -10.69 -9.01
CA ILE A 480 -6.18 -10.01 -7.89
C ILE A 480 -4.73 -10.50 -7.85
N SER A 481 -3.76 -9.59 -7.80
CA SER A 481 -2.33 -9.93 -7.82
C SER A 481 -1.48 -8.80 -7.23
N PRO A 482 -0.25 -9.05 -6.78
CA PRO A 482 0.74 -8.01 -6.56
C PRO A 482 1.00 -7.24 -7.86
N VAL A 483 0.65 -5.95 -7.85
CA VAL A 483 0.86 -5.01 -8.96
C VAL A 483 1.95 -4.02 -8.56
N PHE A 484 2.86 -3.75 -9.49
CA PHE A 484 3.90 -2.74 -9.31
C PHE A 484 3.31 -1.34 -9.50
N THR A 485 3.48 -0.48 -8.51
CA THR A 485 3.03 0.92 -8.53
C THR A 485 4.20 1.85 -8.20
N PRO A 486 4.06 3.19 -8.39
CA PRO A 486 5.07 4.14 -7.93
C PRO A 486 5.39 4.03 -6.43
N ALA A 487 4.43 3.53 -5.63
CA ALA A 487 4.61 3.28 -4.20
C ALA A 487 5.38 1.97 -3.90
N GLY A 488 5.49 1.06 -4.89
CA GLY A 488 6.01 -0.30 -4.75
C GLY A 488 4.99 -1.37 -5.12
N TRP A 489 5.30 -2.63 -4.85
CA TRP A 489 4.39 -3.76 -5.05
C TRP A 489 3.25 -3.73 -4.03
N SER A 490 2.02 -3.90 -4.49
CA SER A 490 0.81 -3.94 -3.65
C SER A 490 -0.28 -4.81 -4.28
N ILE A 491 -1.09 -5.50 -3.48
CA ILE A 491 -2.22 -6.29 -3.97
C ILE A 491 -3.29 -5.38 -4.55
N ARG A 492 -3.63 -5.57 -5.83
CA ARG A 492 -4.66 -4.80 -6.54
C ARG A 492 -5.37 -5.65 -7.57
N VAL A 493 -6.49 -5.12 -8.06
CA VAL A 493 -7.05 -5.54 -9.35
C VAL A 493 -6.08 -5.14 -10.47
N LEU A 494 -5.95 -5.99 -11.49
CA LEU A 494 -5.00 -5.77 -12.58
C LEU A 494 -5.24 -4.41 -13.28
N PRO A 495 -4.17 -3.63 -13.55
CA PRO A 495 -4.24 -2.40 -14.36
C PRO A 495 -4.37 -2.72 -15.86
N ALA A 496 -4.62 -1.70 -16.68
CA ALA A 496 -4.61 -1.82 -18.14
C ALA A 496 -3.19 -1.64 -18.72
N ASP A 497 -2.25 -2.51 -18.35
CA ASP A 497 -0.90 -2.55 -18.90
C ASP A 497 -0.45 -3.97 -19.25
N LEU A 498 0.72 -4.08 -19.87
CA LEU A 498 1.30 -5.34 -20.34
C LEU A 498 2.12 -6.05 -19.26
N TYR A 499 2.70 -5.32 -18.31
CA TYR A 499 3.70 -5.83 -17.36
C TYR A 499 3.09 -6.65 -16.23
N THR A 500 2.12 -6.05 -15.54
CA THR A 500 1.41 -6.65 -14.40
C THR A 500 -0.11 -6.62 -14.60
N GLY A 501 -0.55 -6.23 -15.79
CA GLY A 501 -1.93 -5.88 -16.06
C GLY A 501 -2.71 -6.84 -16.96
N GLN A 502 -3.95 -6.44 -17.15
CA GLN A 502 -4.98 -7.09 -17.95
C GLN A 502 -4.55 -7.28 -19.41
N GLY A 503 -3.70 -6.40 -19.94
CA GLY A 503 -3.21 -6.48 -21.33
C GLY A 503 -2.34 -7.70 -21.57
N GLY A 504 -1.44 -8.02 -20.64
CA GLY A 504 -0.62 -9.23 -20.70
C GLY A 504 -1.45 -10.51 -20.63
N VAL A 505 -2.49 -10.52 -19.79
CA VAL A 505 -3.42 -11.65 -19.68
C VAL A 505 -4.25 -11.82 -20.94
N ALA A 506 -4.86 -10.75 -21.44
CA ALA A 506 -5.68 -10.79 -22.66
C ALA A 506 -4.88 -11.27 -23.87
N LEU A 507 -3.65 -10.77 -24.05
CA LEU A 507 -2.77 -11.22 -25.14
C LEU A 507 -2.38 -12.70 -25.00
N THR A 508 -2.05 -13.13 -23.77
CA THR A 508 -1.70 -14.54 -23.51
C THR A 508 -2.86 -15.48 -23.85
N LEU A 509 -4.08 -15.12 -23.45
CA LEU A 509 -5.27 -15.90 -23.73
C LEU A 509 -5.63 -15.90 -25.22
N ALA A 510 -5.52 -14.76 -25.92
CA ALA A 510 -5.77 -14.67 -27.36
C ALA A 510 -4.80 -15.55 -28.19
N GLU A 511 -3.51 -15.49 -27.88
CA GLU A 511 -2.48 -16.33 -28.50
C GLU A 511 -2.77 -17.81 -28.20
N TYR A 512 -3.11 -18.15 -26.95
CA TYR A 512 -3.42 -19.54 -26.57
C TYR A 512 -4.63 -20.11 -27.34
N VAL A 513 -5.74 -19.36 -27.40
CA VAL A 513 -6.94 -19.73 -28.16
C VAL A 513 -6.58 -19.97 -29.64
N THR A 514 -5.72 -19.13 -30.21
CA THR A 514 -5.25 -19.28 -31.60
C THR A 514 -4.42 -20.54 -31.79
N GLU A 515 -3.52 -20.85 -30.84
CA GLU A 515 -2.73 -22.08 -30.86
C GLU A 515 -3.58 -23.35 -30.69
N VAL A 516 -4.65 -23.29 -29.88
CA VAL A 516 -5.63 -24.39 -29.74
C VAL A 516 -6.35 -24.61 -31.07
N ARG A 517 -6.87 -23.56 -31.70
CA ARG A 517 -7.53 -23.63 -33.02
C ARG A 517 -6.61 -24.20 -34.11
N ALA A 518 -5.31 -23.95 -33.99
CA ALA A 518 -4.31 -24.48 -34.91
C ALA A 518 -3.81 -25.91 -34.57
N GLY A 519 -4.35 -26.55 -33.52
CA GLY A 519 -3.94 -27.89 -33.06
C GLY A 519 -2.55 -27.95 -32.44
N ARG A 520 -2.01 -26.80 -32.02
CA ARG A 520 -0.66 -26.65 -31.44
C ARG A 520 -0.68 -26.52 -29.91
N ALA A 521 -1.82 -26.23 -29.30
CA ALA A 521 -2.03 -26.26 -27.85
C ALA A 521 -3.20 -27.20 -27.47
N GLN A 522 -3.30 -27.54 -26.18
CA GLN A 522 -4.39 -28.37 -25.66
C GLN A 522 -5.60 -27.50 -25.30
N GLU A 523 -6.80 -28.04 -25.44
CA GLU A 523 -8.00 -27.34 -25.04
C GLU A 523 -8.06 -27.17 -23.51
N VAL A 524 -8.42 -25.97 -23.05
CA VAL A 524 -8.65 -25.64 -21.64
C VAL A 524 -10.08 -25.12 -21.51
N PRO A 525 -10.95 -25.75 -20.71
CA PRO A 525 -12.33 -25.30 -20.55
C PRO A 525 -12.42 -23.85 -20.04
N GLY A 526 -13.33 -23.07 -20.62
CA GLY A 526 -13.59 -21.70 -20.18
C GLY A 526 -12.60 -20.65 -20.69
N VAL A 527 -11.63 -21.02 -21.54
CA VAL A 527 -10.57 -20.11 -21.99
C VAL A 527 -11.10 -18.98 -22.88
N ASP A 528 -12.03 -19.29 -23.79
CA ASP A 528 -12.65 -18.30 -24.67
C ASP A 528 -13.48 -17.28 -23.85
N GLU A 529 -14.31 -17.73 -22.91
CA GLU A 529 -15.10 -16.84 -22.05
C GLU A 529 -14.22 -15.98 -21.14
N THR A 530 -13.11 -16.56 -20.65
CA THR A 530 -12.11 -15.85 -19.84
C THR A 530 -11.43 -14.76 -20.67
N PHE A 531 -11.05 -15.06 -21.91
CA PHE A 531 -10.47 -14.10 -22.85
C PHE A 531 -11.44 -12.94 -23.12
N GLU A 532 -12.68 -13.24 -23.51
CA GLU A 532 -13.70 -12.24 -23.84
C GLU A 532 -14.00 -11.33 -22.63
N GLY A 533 -14.17 -11.91 -21.45
CA GLY A 533 -14.37 -11.15 -20.22
C GLY A 533 -13.16 -10.29 -19.87
N ALA A 534 -11.95 -10.81 -20.10
CA ALA A 534 -10.72 -10.08 -19.84
C ALA A 534 -10.52 -8.88 -20.79
N LEU A 535 -10.90 -9.05 -22.06
CA LEU A 535 -10.86 -8.01 -23.07
C LEU A 535 -11.81 -6.85 -22.74
N ARG A 536 -13.03 -7.16 -22.25
CA ARG A 536 -14.00 -6.14 -21.80
C ARG A 536 -13.46 -5.30 -20.64
N VAL A 537 -12.82 -5.92 -19.65
CA VAL A 537 -12.19 -5.20 -18.52
C VAL A 537 -11.03 -4.32 -18.99
N LEU A 538 -10.24 -4.77 -19.96
CA LEU A 538 -9.15 -3.99 -20.53
C LEU A 538 -9.68 -2.68 -21.14
N VAL A 539 -10.69 -2.78 -22.01
CA VAL A 539 -11.36 -1.61 -22.63
C VAL A 539 -11.96 -0.70 -21.56
N GLY A 540 -12.77 -1.25 -20.65
CA GLY A 540 -13.44 -0.49 -19.59
C GLY A 540 -12.46 0.21 -18.65
N THR A 541 -11.34 -0.42 -18.33
CA THR A 541 -10.30 0.19 -17.49
C THR A 541 -9.62 1.36 -18.18
N GLU A 542 -9.26 1.22 -19.47
CA GLU A 542 -8.64 2.30 -20.26
C GLU A 542 -9.55 3.52 -20.47
N ASP A 543 -10.86 3.31 -20.56
CA ASP A 543 -11.84 4.38 -20.77
C ASP A 543 -12.17 5.15 -19.49
N ARG A 544 -12.05 4.49 -18.33
CA ARG A 544 -12.43 5.07 -17.03
C ARG A 544 -11.26 5.52 -16.18
N THR A 545 -10.06 5.02 -16.45
CA THR A 545 -8.87 5.25 -15.61
C THR A 545 -7.80 5.99 -16.41
N PRO A 546 -7.31 7.14 -15.92
CA PRO A 546 -6.17 7.82 -16.52
C PRO A 546 -4.93 6.93 -16.55
N THR A 547 -4.21 6.95 -17.67
CA THR A 547 -2.96 6.20 -17.81
C THR A 547 -1.81 6.95 -17.14
N PRO A 548 -1.07 6.33 -16.22
CA PRO A 548 -0.14 7.04 -15.34
C PRO A 548 1.23 7.32 -15.94
N SER A 549 1.61 6.62 -17.02
CA SER A 549 2.97 6.67 -17.59
C SER A 549 2.97 6.43 -19.10
N PRO A 550 4.05 6.81 -19.81
CA PRO A 550 4.21 6.55 -21.25
C PRO A 550 4.84 5.18 -21.59
N GLY A 551 5.34 4.41 -20.62
CA GLY A 551 6.16 3.20 -20.80
C GLY A 551 5.63 2.08 -21.71
N ALA A 552 6.57 1.30 -22.27
CA ALA A 552 6.28 0.17 -23.18
C ALA A 552 5.69 -1.05 -22.46
N PHE A 553 5.89 -1.15 -21.15
CA PHE A 553 5.43 -2.27 -20.34
C PHE A 553 4.41 -1.82 -19.30
N SER A 554 4.57 -0.62 -18.75
CA SER A 554 3.61 0.06 -17.88
C SER A 554 3.25 1.42 -18.49
N GLY A 555 2.04 1.55 -19.02
CA GLY A 555 1.52 2.83 -19.51
C GLY A 555 0.97 2.83 -20.93
N ALA A 556 0.90 4.01 -21.54
CA ALA A 556 0.20 4.22 -22.82
C ALA A 556 0.85 3.42 -23.96
N ALA A 557 2.18 3.35 -24.03
CA ALA A 557 2.84 2.57 -25.07
C ALA A 557 2.63 1.06 -24.89
N SER A 558 2.52 0.57 -23.65
CA SER A 558 2.14 -0.82 -23.36
C SER A 558 0.74 -1.16 -23.89
N GLN A 559 -0.18 -0.20 -23.84
CA GLN A 559 -1.54 -0.36 -24.38
C GLN A 559 -1.50 -0.39 -25.90
N VAL A 560 -0.79 0.53 -26.54
CA VAL A 560 -0.57 0.52 -28.00
C VAL A 560 0.00 -0.82 -28.45
N TRP A 561 1.03 -1.31 -27.76
CA TRP A 561 1.65 -2.60 -28.05
C TRP A 561 0.68 -3.77 -27.89
N THR A 562 -0.10 -3.78 -26.81
CA THR A 562 -1.10 -4.82 -26.55
C THR A 562 -2.12 -4.90 -27.67
N TRP A 563 -2.68 -3.76 -28.08
CA TRP A 563 -3.69 -3.69 -29.15
C TRP A 563 -3.12 -4.04 -30.53
N LEU A 564 -1.90 -3.62 -30.85
CA LEU A 564 -1.21 -4.05 -32.08
C LEU A 564 -0.96 -5.55 -32.11
N ALA A 565 -0.57 -6.13 -30.96
CA ALA A 565 -0.35 -7.57 -30.84
C ALA A 565 -1.66 -8.35 -30.98
N LEU A 566 -2.74 -7.91 -30.32
CA LEU A 566 -4.06 -8.49 -30.49
C LEU A 566 -4.57 -8.38 -31.93
N HIS A 567 -4.38 -7.24 -32.60
CA HIS A 567 -4.74 -7.07 -34.00
C HIS A 567 -4.00 -8.08 -34.90
N ARG A 568 -2.71 -8.32 -34.65
CA ARG A 568 -1.94 -9.34 -35.39
C ARG A 568 -2.48 -10.76 -35.19
N VAL A 569 -2.99 -11.07 -34.00
CA VAL A 569 -3.50 -12.40 -33.65
C VAL A 569 -4.92 -12.62 -34.18
N LEU A 570 -5.80 -11.63 -34.02
CA LEU A 570 -7.23 -11.74 -34.27
C LEU A 570 -7.67 -11.17 -35.62
N GLY A 571 -6.91 -10.21 -36.17
CA GLY A 571 -7.17 -9.61 -37.48
C GLY A 571 -8.33 -8.61 -37.54
N GLU A 572 -8.85 -8.15 -36.39
CA GLU A 572 -9.99 -7.23 -36.36
C GLU A 572 -9.57 -5.76 -36.38
N ASP A 573 -10.19 -4.95 -37.25
CA ASP A 573 -9.78 -3.54 -37.50
C ASP A 573 -9.93 -2.62 -36.29
N TRP A 574 -10.96 -2.83 -35.44
CA TRP A 574 -11.20 -1.99 -34.26
C TRP A 574 -10.05 -2.06 -33.24
N LEU A 575 -9.29 -3.17 -33.23
CA LEU A 575 -8.09 -3.32 -32.38
C LEU A 575 -7.00 -2.33 -32.80
N LEU A 576 -6.82 -2.13 -34.11
CA LEU A 576 -5.88 -1.16 -34.66
C LEU A 576 -6.34 0.29 -34.39
N GLU A 577 -7.65 0.55 -34.50
CA GLU A 577 -8.25 1.84 -34.13
C GLU A 577 -8.04 2.15 -32.63
N ARG A 578 -8.20 1.14 -31.78
CA ARG A 578 -7.95 1.24 -30.34
C ARG A 578 -6.49 1.53 -30.05
N ALA A 579 -5.55 0.85 -30.72
CA ALA A 579 -4.12 1.16 -30.63
C ALA A 579 -3.83 2.62 -31.00
N ALA A 580 -4.43 3.12 -32.08
CA ALA A 580 -4.33 4.52 -32.48
C ALA A 580 -4.90 5.49 -31.44
N ALA A 581 -6.04 5.18 -30.84
CA ALA A 581 -6.63 6.00 -29.79
C ALA A 581 -5.73 6.10 -28.55
N ARG A 582 -5.08 5.00 -28.14
CA ARG A 582 -4.12 5.00 -27.03
C ARG A 582 -2.84 5.74 -27.37
N ALA A 583 -2.37 5.66 -28.63
CA ALA A 583 -1.17 6.36 -29.09
C ALA A 583 -1.29 7.89 -29.04
N LEU A 584 -2.51 8.44 -29.09
CA LEU A 584 -2.74 9.89 -28.91
C LEU A 584 -2.24 10.42 -27.56
N LEU A 585 -2.15 9.57 -26.53
CA LEU A 585 -1.59 9.95 -25.24
C LEU A 585 -0.08 10.23 -25.29
N LEU A 586 0.60 9.82 -26.37
CA LEU A 586 2.03 9.94 -26.58
C LEU A 586 2.42 11.03 -27.58
N THR A 587 1.46 11.66 -28.27
CA THR A 587 1.79 12.56 -29.40
C THR A 587 2.33 13.90 -28.93
N GLU A 588 1.60 14.62 -28.08
CA GLU A 588 2.00 15.92 -27.52
C GLU A 588 1.24 16.12 -26.21
N GLY A 589 1.91 16.00 -25.07
CA GLY A 589 1.23 16.12 -23.78
C GLY A 589 2.12 15.91 -22.58
N ARG A 590 1.58 16.28 -21.41
CA ARG A 590 2.26 16.19 -20.11
C ARG A 590 2.72 14.77 -19.77
N LEU A 591 2.12 13.73 -20.36
CA LEU A 591 2.52 12.34 -20.10
C LEU A 591 3.95 12.04 -20.55
N VAL A 592 4.37 12.60 -21.68
CA VAL A 592 5.75 12.53 -22.15
C VAL A 592 6.57 13.66 -21.53
N GLU A 593 6.02 14.88 -21.47
CA GLU A 593 6.78 16.07 -21.08
C GLU A 593 7.13 16.19 -19.59
N ASP A 594 6.31 15.60 -18.71
CA ASP A 594 6.56 15.55 -17.27
C ASP A 594 7.18 14.20 -16.86
N ASP A 595 7.48 13.31 -17.82
CA ASP A 595 8.08 12.00 -17.52
C ASP A 595 9.52 12.16 -17.01
N VAL A 596 9.77 11.57 -15.85
CA VAL A 596 11.05 11.54 -15.15
C VAL A 596 11.76 10.19 -15.32
N GLU A 597 11.03 9.11 -15.60
CA GLU A 597 11.67 7.79 -15.69
C GLU A 597 12.41 7.62 -17.00
N VAL A 598 11.84 8.12 -18.12
CA VAL A 598 12.40 8.16 -19.50
C VAL A 598 12.91 6.84 -20.09
N ASP A 599 12.97 5.78 -19.29
CA ASP A 599 13.44 4.44 -19.61
C ASP A 599 12.47 3.66 -20.52
N LEU A 600 12.81 2.42 -20.83
CA LEU A 600 12.00 1.60 -21.73
C LEU A 600 10.74 1.05 -21.03
N LEU A 601 10.87 0.65 -19.76
CA LEU A 601 9.82 -0.07 -19.05
C LEU A 601 8.66 0.84 -18.66
N ASN A 602 8.98 1.92 -17.94
CA ASN A 602 8.02 2.88 -17.40
C ASN A 602 8.02 4.21 -18.16
N GLY A 603 9.11 4.54 -18.85
CA GLY A 603 9.33 5.87 -19.41
C GLY A 603 9.09 6.04 -20.91
N ALA A 604 9.30 7.27 -21.37
CA ALA A 604 8.98 7.70 -22.73
C ALA A 604 9.76 6.95 -23.81
N ALA A 605 10.99 6.48 -23.56
CA ALA A 605 11.73 5.69 -24.55
C ALA A 605 10.97 4.43 -24.98
N GLY A 606 10.15 3.87 -24.08
CA GLY A 606 9.24 2.78 -24.38
C GLY A 606 8.21 3.09 -25.48
N GLY A 607 7.88 4.36 -25.70
CA GLY A 607 6.92 4.79 -26.72
C GLY A 607 7.42 4.67 -28.16
N VAL A 608 8.74 4.68 -28.38
CA VAL A 608 9.33 4.76 -29.74
C VAL A 608 8.87 3.60 -30.62
N VAL A 609 9.15 2.37 -30.23
CA VAL A 609 8.91 1.20 -31.10
C VAL A 609 7.41 0.91 -31.32
N PRO A 610 6.54 0.98 -30.29
CA PRO A 610 5.09 0.88 -30.51
C PRO A 610 4.55 1.92 -31.50
N LEU A 611 5.03 3.17 -31.46
CA LEU A 611 4.63 4.21 -32.40
C LEU A 611 5.13 3.94 -33.82
N LEU A 612 6.38 3.49 -33.99
CA LEU A 612 6.91 3.11 -35.30
C LEU A 612 6.13 1.92 -35.90
N ASN A 613 5.77 0.93 -35.08
CA ASN A 613 4.96 -0.20 -35.53
C ASN A 613 3.54 0.24 -35.91
N LEU A 614 2.95 1.16 -35.15
CA LEU A 614 1.65 1.73 -35.49
C LEU A 614 1.70 2.55 -36.81
N ALA A 615 2.79 3.29 -37.04
CA ALA A 615 3.02 3.98 -38.30
C ALA A 615 3.04 3.00 -39.48
N ALA A 616 3.77 1.90 -39.35
CA ALA A 616 3.83 0.86 -40.38
C ALA A 616 2.48 0.17 -40.61
N ALA A 617 1.73 -0.11 -39.54
CA ALA A 617 0.43 -0.76 -39.63
C ALA A 617 -0.67 0.14 -40.23
N THR A 618 -0.61 1.46 -39.97
CA THR A 618 -1.66 2.41 -40.40
C THR A 618 -1.29 3.23 -41.63
N GLY A 619 -0.01 3.30 -42.00
CA GLY A 619 0.50 4.20 -43.03
C GLY A 619 0.42 5.69 -42.69
N GLN A 620 0.30 6.05 -41.40
CA GLN A 620 0.09 7.43 -40.97
C GLN A 620 1.36 8.05 -40.36
N ASP A 621 1.90 9.07 -41.03
CA ASP A 621 3.15 9.75 -40.64
C ASP A 621 3.09 10.47 -39.29
N ARG A 622 1.89 10.80 -38.78
CA ARG A 622 1.73 11.43 -37.46
C ARG A 622 2.36 10.60 -36.34
N TRP A 623 2.38 9.28 -36.47
CA TRP A 623 2.99 8.38 -35.47
C TRP A 623 4.52 8.42 -35.54
N LEU A 624 5.09 8.59 -36.74
CA LEU A 624 6.52 8.88 -36.90
C LEU A 624 6.88 10.23 -36.27
N GLY A 625 6.01 11.23 -36.43
CA GLY A 625 6.14 12.54 -35.76
C GLY A 625 6.19 12.44 -34.23
N ALA A 626 5.29 11.64 -33.65
CA ALA A 626 5.26 11.38 -32.20
C ALA A 626 6.51 10.63 -31.72
N ALA A 627 6.97 9.61 -32.47
CA ALA A 627 8.20 8.90 -32.14
C ALA A 627 9.42 9.84 -32.20
N ALA A 628 9.48 10.74 -33.19
CA ALA A 628 10.50 11.77 -33.31
C ALA A 628 10.48 12.78 -32.15
N HIS A 629 9.28 13.14 -31.66
CA HIS A 629 9.13 14.00 -30.49
C HIS A 629 9.77 13.37 -29.24
N ILE A 630 9.50 12.09 -28.97
CA ILE A 630 10.16 11.34 -27.90
C ILE A 630 11.68 11.31 -28.11
N GLY A 631 12.15 11.06 -29.33
CA GLY A 631 13.58 11.09 -29.66
C GLY A 631 14.26 12.41 -29.33
N ARG A 632 13.63 13.55 -29.66
CA ARG A 632 14.15 14.89 -29.30
C ARG A 632 14.23 15.08 -27.79
N ARG A 633 13.21 14.64 -27.06
CA ARG A 633 13.19 14.71 -25.59
C ARG A 633 14.33 13.90 -24.98
N LEU A 634 14.53 12.65 -25.43
CA LEU A 634 15.63 11.80 -24.95
C LEU A 634 17.00 12.43 -25.22
N THR A 635 17.18 13.06 -26.39
CA THR A 635 18.40 13.82 -26.69
C THR A 635 18.60 14.99 -25.73
N GLY A 636 17.54 15.75 -25.43
CA GLY A 636 17.61 16.90 -24.52
C GLY A 636 17.91 16.54 -23.06
N LEU A 637 17.56 15.33 -22.63
CA LEU A 637 17.77 14.83 -21.27
C LEU A 637 19.06 14.04 -21.09
N ALA A 638 19.80 13.75 -22.16
CA ALA A 638 20.99 12.93 -22.09
C ALA A 638 22.13 13.67 -21.37
N ALA A 639 22.66 13.06 -20.31
CA ALA A 639 23.93 13.47 -19.72
C ALA A 639 25.07 12.72 -20.41
N ILE A 640 26.02 13.46 -21.00
CA ILE A 640 27.10 12.91 -21.82
C ILE A 640 28.45 13.27 -21.19
N ASP A 641 29.26 12.26 -20.90
CA ASP A 641 30.63 12.43 -20.38
C ASP A 641 31.59 11.37 -20.94
N ALA A 642 32.82 11.28 -20.44
CA ALA A 642 33.81 10.31 -20.93
C ALA A 642 33.32 8.84 -20.91
N SER A 643 32.41 8.49 -19.99
CA SER A 643 31.86 7.14 -19.84
C SER A 643 30.80 6.78 -20.88
N GLY A 644 30.15 7.77 -21.52
CA GLY A 644 29.09 7.56 -22.51
C GLY A 644 27.92 8.53 -22.33
N ALA A 645 26.74 8.12 -22.81
CA ALA A 645 25.47 8.83 -22.57
C ALA A 645 24.62 8.05 -21.55
N ARG A 646 24.04 8.78 -20.61
CA ARG A 646 23.15 8.24 -19.58
C ARG A 646 21.95 9.15 -19.34
N TRP A 647 20.93 8.58 -18.71
CA TRP A 647 19.70 9.27 -18.33
C TRP A 647 19.45 9.04 -16.86
N THR A 648 18.92 10.07 -16.21
CA THR A 648 18.60 10.05 -14.79
C THR A 648 17.17 9.56 -14.61
N THR A 649 16.94 8.73 -13.60
CA THR A 649 15.58 8.29 -13.21
C THR A 649 15.39 8.48 -11.71
N ARG A 650 14.16 8.35 -11.19
CA ARG A 650 13.92 8.55 -9.75
C ARG A 650 14.70 7.55 -8.88
N LEU A 651 14.78 6.30 -9.34
CA LEU A 651 15.49 5.24 -8.64
C LEU A 651 17.00 5.25 -8.90
N ASN A 652 17.43 5.90 -9.99
CA ASN A 652 18.83 5.95 -10.40
C ASN A 652 19.22 7.37 -10.85
N PRO A 653 19.40 8.32 -9.90
CA PRO A 653 19.74 9.70 -10.24
C PRO A 653 21.09 9.84 -10.98
N GLU A 654 22.02 8.92 -10.73
CA GLU A 654 23.32 8.88 -11.41
C GLU A 654 23.28 8.19 -12.78
N GLY A 655 22.10 7.70 -13.18
CA GLY A 655 21.90 6.83 -14.34
C GLY A 655 22.39 5.40 -14.12
N ILE A 656 21.85 4.48 -14.91
CA ILE A 656 22.24 3.07 -14.91
C ILE A 656 22.36 2.51 -16.33
N GLY A 657 23.14 1.45 -16.45
CA GLY A 657 23.11 0.57 -17.60
C GLY A 657 21.88 -0.34 -17.63
N GLY A 658 21.80 -1.20 -18.64
CA GLY A 658 20.77 -2.24 -18.78
C GLY A 658 19.63 -1.87 -19.73
N PHE A 659 18.86 -2.88 -20.12
CA PHE A 659 17.84 -2.77 -21.17
C PHE A 659 16.50 -2.21 -20.67
N ALA A 660 16.04 -2.58 -19.48
CA ALA A 660 14.72 -2.15 -18.99
C ALA A 660 14.71 -0.69 -18.50
N HIS A 661 15.70 -0.33 -17.69
CA HIS A 661 15.73 0.92 -16.93
C HIS A 661 16.92 1.84 -17.26
N GLY A 662 17.75 1.46 -18.23
CA GLY A 662 19.06 2.07 -18.41
C GLY A 662 19.41 2.43 -19.84
N ALA A 663 20.65 2.89 -19.99
CA ALA A 663 21.18 3.43 -21.23
C ALA A 663 21.07 2.47 -22.43
N THR A 664 21.18 1.15 -22.21
CA THR A 664 21.09 0.18 -23.32
C THR A 664 19.69 0.15 -23.95
N GLY A 665 18.63 0.22 -23.14
CA GLY A 665 17.25 0.24 -23.65
C GLY A 665 16.93 1.51 -24.42
N ILE A 666 17.38 2.65 -23.87
CA ILE A 666 17.21 3.96 -24.51
C ILE A 666 18.02 4.03 -25.81
N GLY A 667 19.27 3.55 -25.79
CA GLY A 667 20.10 3.42 -26.98
C GLY A 667 19.45 2.56 -28.06
N TRP A 668 18.87 1.41 -27.68
CA TRP A 668 18.11 0.56 -28.61
C TRP A 668 16.93 1.32 -29.22
N ALA A 669 16.14 2.05 -28.42
CA ALA A 669 15.03 2.85 -28.93
C ALA A 669 15.50 3.93 -29.93
N LEU A 670 16.59 4.64 -29.61
CA LEU A 670 17.20 5.65 -30.49
C LEU A 670 17.73 5.03 -31.79
N THR A 671 18.35 3.85 -31.75
CA THR A 671 18.76 3.12 -32.96
C THR A 671 17.55 2.76 -33.82
N ARG A 672 16.45 2.28 -33.22
CA ARG A 672 15.21 1.99 -33.96
C ARG A 672 14.63 3.24 -34.62
N LEU A 673 14.71 4.38 -33.96
CA LEU A 673 14.29 5.68 -34.49
C LEU A 673 15.19 6.13 -35.65
N ALA A 674 16.51 6.03 -35.49
CA ALA A 674 17.50 6.38 -36.51
C ALA A 674 17.40 5.54 -37.80
N LEU A 675 16.91 4.29 -37.70
CA LEU A 675 16.70 3.39 -38.83
C LEU A 675 15.32 3.52 -39.49
N SER A 676 14.46 4.40 -38.97
CA SER A 676 13.11 4.64 -39.48
C SER A 676 13.03 5.90 -40.34
N ASP A 677 11.84 6.19 -40.87
CA ASP A 677 11.56 7.45 -41.57
C ASP A 677 11.20 8.61 -40.61
N ALA A 678 11.24 8.39 -39.29
CA ALA A 678 10.97 9.43 -38.30
C ALA A 678 12.03 10.54 -38.29
N GLY A 679 11.59 11.79 -38.09
CA GLY A 679 12.46 12.97 -38.00
C GLY A 679 13.17 13.34 -39.29
N SER A 680 14.07 14.32 -39.19
CA SER A 680 14.97 14.73 -40.27
C SER A 680 16.19 13.81 -40.38
N ALA A 681 16.87 13.83 -41.53
CA ALA A 681 18.11 13.08 -41.70
C ALA A 681 19.23 13.50 -40.72
N ALA A 682 19.20 14.74 -40.23
CA ALA A 682 20.13 15.20 -39.20
C ALA A 682 19.81 14.58 -37.84
N GLU A 683 18.54 14.68 -37.40
CA GLU A 683 18.08 14.05 -36.16
C GLU A 683 18.39 12.54 -36.12
N ARG A 684 18.18 11.82 -37.24
CA ARG A 684 18.51 10.38 -37.30
C ARG A 684 19.99 10.08 -37.11
N ARG A 685 20.89 10.91 -37.64
CA ARG A 685 22.33 10.76 -37.40
C ARG A 685 22.69 11.03 -35.94
N ASP A 686 22.09 12.07 -35.36
CA ASP A 686 22.31 12.44 -33.96
C ASP A 686 21.81 11.35 -33.01
N TRP A 687 20.62 10.78 -33.26
CA TRP A 687 20.09 9.66 -32.49
C TRP A 687 20.95 8.41 -32.61
N ASN A 688 21.47 8.09 -33.80
CA ASN A 688 22.39 6.95 -33.95
C ASN A 688 23.69 7.17 -33.15
N HIS A 689 24.27 8.36 -33.23
CA HIS A 689 25.47 8.69 -32.45
C HIS A 689 25.20 8.64 -30.94
N LEU A 690 24.07 9.19 -30.49
CA LEU A 690 23.68 9.14 -29.08
C LEU A 690 23.45 7.70 -28.60
N ALA A 691 22.89 6.84 -29.44
CA ALA A 691 22.75 5.41 -29.15
C ALA A 691 24.11 4.73 -28.95
N GLU A 692 25.10 4.98 -29.81
CA GLU A 692 26.47 4.47 -29.64
C GLU A 692 27.08 4.91 -28.30
N ARG A 693 26.85 6.16 -27.91
CA ARG A 693 27.30 6.70 -26.62
C ARG A 693 26.58 6.03 -25.44
N ALA A 694 25.30 5.69 -25.60
CA ALA A 694 24.54 4.95 -24.59
C ALA A 694 25.08 3.52 -24.39
N PHE A 695 25.47 2.85 -25.48
CA PHE A 695 26.11 1.53 -25.41
C PHE A 695 27.51 1.62 -24.78
N ALA A 696 28.28 2.68 -25.06
CA ALA A 696 29.58 2.91 -24.41
C ALA A 696 29.45 3.06 -22.87
N TYR A 697 28.35 3.65 -22.38
CA TYR A 697 28.06 3.74 -20.94
C TYR A 697 27.82 2.37 -20.29
N GLN A 698 27.17 1.46 -21.01
CA GLN A 698 27.01 0.07 -20.56
C GLN A 698 28.35 -0.67 -20.49
N GLU A 699 29.25 -0.44 -21.44
CA GLU A 699 30.57 -1.08 -21.45
C GLU A 699 31.48 -0.52 -20.35
N SER A 700 31.45 0.78 -20.10
CA SER A 700 32.26 1.40 -19.05
C SER A 700 31.84 0.96 -17.63
N SER A 701 30.56 0.65 -17.42
CA SER A 701 30.03 0.13 -16.15
C SER A 701 30.29 -1.37 -15.92
N THR A 702 30.77 -2.10 -16.93
CA THR A 702 31.08 -3.54 -16.84
C THR A 702 32.57 -3.86 -16.82
N ASN A 703 33.45 -2.85 -16.89
CA ASN A 703 34.90 -3.04 -16.92
C ASN A 703 35.52 -3.13 -15.50
N PRO A 704 36.14 -4.25 -15.09
CA PRO A 704 36.69 -4.41 -13.73
C PRO A 704 37.90 -3.51 -13.41
N SER A 705 38.54 -2.91 -14.41
CA SER A 705 39.84 -2.23 -14.26
C SER A 705 39.77 -0.75 -13.86
N THR A 706 38.58 -0.16 -13.71
CA THR A 706 38.40 1.25 -13.30
C THR A 706 37.85 1.42 -11.87
N ALA A 707 37.68 0.32 -11.12
CA ALA A 707 37.30 0.36 -9.71
C ALA A 707 38.49 0.71 -8.80
N THR A 708 39.12 1.87 -9.02
CA THR A 708 40.06 2.47 -8.07
C THR A 708 39.69 3.93 -7.89
N GLY A 709 38.83 4.22 -6.91
CA GLY A 709 38.44 5.58 -6.54
C GLY A 709 37.15 5.62 -5.71
N SER A 710 37.31 5.41 -4.39
CA SER A 710 36.34 5.59 -3.29
C SER A 710 34.84 5.70 -3.63
N THR A 711 34.11 4.60 -3.43
CA THR A 711 32.79 4.65 -2.79
C THR A 711 32.62 3.41 -1.92
N SER A 712 32.47 3.64 -0.62
CA SER A 712 32.06 2.64 0.36
C SER A 712 30.60 2.24 0.11
N ALA A 713 30.29 0.99 0.46
CA ALA A 713 28.99 0.32 0.42
C ALA A 713 28.66 -0.38 -0.92
N SER A 714 28.91 -1.69 -0.89
CA SER A 714 28.41 -2.72 -1.80
C SER A 714 26.98 -2.48 -2.29
N ALA A 715 26.83 -2.02 -3.53
CA ALA A 715 25.58 -2.16 -4.27
C ALA A 715 25.43 -3.64 -4.66
N PRO A 716 24.35 -4.35 -4.24
CA PRO A 716 24.13 -5.72 -4.70
C PRO A 716 23.85 -5.68 -6.21
N ARG A 717 24.51 -6.60 -6.95
CA ARG A 717 24.29 -6.83 -8.39
C ARG A 717 22.79 -6.92 -8.70
N ARG A 718 22.18 -5.81 -9.13
CA ARG A 718 20.87 -5.79 -9.75
C ARG A 718 21.04 -6.21 -11.20
N THR A 719 21.18 -7.51 -11.43
CA THR A 719 21.04 -8.11 -12.76
C THR A 719 19.86 -9.06 -12.75
N SER A 720 18.70 -8.56 -13.15
CA SER A 720 17.61 -9.39 -13.68
C SER A 720 17.56 -9.18 -15.19
N SER A 721 18.38 -9.96 -15.91
CA SER A 721 18.19 -10.23 -17.33
C SER A 721 17.64 -11.66 -17.42
N PRO A 722 16.49 -11.91 -18.07
CA PRO A 722 16.21 -13.22 -18.60
C PRO A 722 17.16 -13.45 -19.78
N ALA A 723 17.91 -14.54 -19.70
CA ALA A 723 18.84 -14.98 -20.73
C ALA A 723 18.17 -15.14 -22.10
N GLY A 724 18.89 -14.75 -23.17
CA GLY A 724 18.69 -15.34 -24.50
C GLY A 724 18.86 -14.38 -25.69
N ALA A 725 20.10 -14.10 -26.11
CA ALA A 725 20.42 -13.73 -27.49
C ALA A 725 21.92 -13.87 -27.78
N THR A 726 22.46 -15.09 -27.69
CA THR A 726 23.64 -15.46 -28.50
C THR A 726 23.13 -15.96 -29.83
N ALA A 727 23.03 -15.08 -30.83
CA ALA A 727 22.99 -15.48 -32.23
C ALA A 727 24.41 -15.34 -32.79
N ALA A 728 24.93 -16.47 -33.24
CA ALA A 728 26.25 -16.66 -33.78
C ALA A 728 26.51 -15.76 -35.00
N ARG A 729 27.74 -15.24 -35.07
CA ARG A 729 28.36 -14.85 -36.34
C ARG A 729 28.58 -16.12 -37.16
N GLY A 730 28.12 -16.10 -38.39
CA GLY A 730 28.29 -17.11 -39.43
C GLY A 730 27.52 -16.66 -40.65
#